data_AF-A0A1Y2R597-F1
#
_entry.id   AF-A0A1Y2R597-F1
#
_cell.length_a   1.000
_cell.length_b   1.000
_cell.length_c   1.000
_cell.angle_alpha   90.00
_cell.angle_beta   90.00
_cell.angle_gamma   90.00
#
_symmetry.space_group_name_H-M   'P 1'
#
loop_
_entity.id
_entity.type
_entity.pdbx_description
1 polymer ?
#
loop_
_entity_poly.entity_id
_entity_poly.type
_entity_poly.pdbx_seq_one_letter_code
_entity_poly.pdbx_strand_id
1 'polypeptide(L)'
;MAFMVGVPGRTTSTLWSIASVRAGVDRSKNLPCGSRISAPLDLSEFAGTDTPLESLSPDGPSLVDALGRVLEDITPTDPPRWTSLVGSASRLRADGMLFMAGFDARRWSGELSAHRISAATHAVEDVPAWRASALLDSPDLSPAQRLILTHNGNRGVAFEWAQLSNAQKELLRGEDSEIVGRRRVSYLRGDRFLESQYGKTMRQRSSRLGDIVNSNLWHTGRPLRPGFDHPGHADFRTREASRRPMVYVGANDGMLHAFDAQTGAERLAYLPLAVFGMLRDYTLPSYSHRYSVDGHPFTGDADLRSNDSAPPDWRTVLVSGLGSGGRGYIVLDVTDPQSFSAASIMVDRSSASITSGGLPDAEDVGHIHAAPAVDDIAQRSEQIVKLNNGRWAVVMGNGVNSPLERPVLLIQYLDGNKGLVRLIASTRDKQSNGLFAPRLIDVNNDGKVDVAYAGDLQGQLWKFNLSGPSDADWGVSTWNSSGVTCRNSEACEPFFVAMDNATPAMPQAITTAPLWLAHPLGGIQLMFGTGRNLQMSDASDTQVQTIYSIWDRSGFDKKDGRLTLLDNARIKASEGRESLVRQDVISTATGNGSGADQATPASGLANTTARTVAYTRGENAATRRGWYLDLPIQRERVLQAPVYFEGQKAIITSTVPADVNASEGCEGGILEDEHWLTVLNMISGWPSATPVFALPGVTASIASRARVNASKYITLPGAGNRLELISVRNGAGCTDRACTEKASLIGASGSGVRMDWREVQR
;
A
#
# COMPACT_ATOMS: atom_id res chain seq x y z
N MET A 1 45.56 16.98 64.76
CA MET A 1 44.61 17.59 63.82
C MET A 1 43.67 16.48 63.34
N ALA A 2 42.62 16.13 64.09
CA ALA A 2 41.36 16.88 64.27
C ALA A 2 40.60 16.97 62.92
N PHE A 3 39.42 16.39 62.68
CA PHE A 3 38.46 15.52 63.40
C PHE A 3 37.66 14.82 62.25
N MET A 4 37.45 13.49 62.21
CA MET A 4 36.38 12.70 62.87
C MET A 4 34.96 13.18 62.45
N VAL A 5 33.97 12.40 61.99
CA VAL A 5 33.43 11.05 62.33
C VAL A 5 32.45 10.66 61.18
N GLY A 6 32.14 9.42 60.76
CA GLY A 6 32.44 8.08 61.28
C GLY A 6 32.04 6.96 60.30
N VAL A 7 32.68 5.81 60.54
CA VAL A 7 32.67 4.47 59.90
C VAL A 7 32.11 3.51 60.99
N PRO A 8 31.42 2.36 60.75
CA PRO A 8 32.01 1.10 60.21
C PRO A 8 31.03 0.15 59.46
N GLY A 9 31.43 -0.93 58.78
CA GLY A 9 32.69 -1.67 58.70
C GLY A 9 32.65 -2.67 57.52
N ARG A 10 33.82 -3.13 57.04
CA ARG A 10 34.35 -4.52 57.14
C ARG A 10 33.51 -5.60 56.44
N THR A 11 34.01 -6.56 55.67
CA THR A 11 35.30 -6.97 55.06
C THR A 11 34.97 -8.30 54.34
N THR A 12 35.71 -8.60 53.27
CA THR A 12 36.07 -9.95 52.78
C THR A 12 35.00 -10.95 52.31
N SER A 13 35.05 -11.21 50.99
CA SER A 13 34.98 -12.52 50.31
C SER A 13 33.90 -13.53 50.71
N THR A 14 33.01 -13.83 49.76
CA THR A 14 32.64 -15.23 49.47
C THR A 14 32.20 -15.35 48.01
N LEU A 15 32.89 -16.23 47.29
CA LEU A 15 32.45 -16.80 46.03
C LEU A 15 31.04 -17.37 46.18
N TRP A 16 30.12 -16.98 45.32
CA TRP A 16 28.95 -17.78 45.00
C TRP A 16 28.95 -18.07 43.50
N SER A 17 29.33 -19.31 43.23
CA SER A 17 29.13 -20.05 42.00
C SER A 17 27.69 -19.90 41.50
N ILE A 18 27.51 -19.32 40.31
CA ILE A 18 26.30 -19.59 39.52
C ILE A 18 26.47 -20.99 38.97
N ALA A 19 25.80 -21.95 39.61
CA ALA A 19 25.63 -23.28 39.09
C ALA A 19 24.90 -23.19 37.74
N SER A 20 25.54 -23.69 36.69
CA SER A 20 24.87 -23.93 35.42
C SER A 20 23.77 -24.96 35.66
N VAL A 21 22.50 -24.55 35.58
CA VAL A 21 21.40 -25.50 35.43
C VAL A 21 21.45 -26.00 33.99
N ARG A 22 22.20 -27.09 33.76
CA ARG A 22 22.03 -27.91 32.56
C ARG A 22 20.76 -28.72 32.76
N ALA A 23 19.64 -28.23 32.24
CA ALA A 23 18.51 -29.09 31.94
C ALA A 23 18.97 -30.08 30.85
N GLY A 24 19.27 -31.30 31.25
CA GLY A 24 19.51 -32.40 30.30
C GLY A 24 18.20 -32.74 29.60
N VAL A 25 17.95 -32.13 28.45
CA VAL A 25 16.88 -32.59 27.56
C VAL A 25 17.40 -33.85 26.86
N ASP A 26 16.75 -34.98 27.14
CA ASP A 26 16.91 -36.22 26.38
C ASP A 26 16.59 -35.94 24.89
N ARG A 27 17.63 -35.88 24.06
CA ARG A 27 17.55 -35.54 22.62
C ARG A 27 16.95 -36.66 21.76
N SER A 28 16.44 -37.74 22.36
CA SER A 28 15.88 -38.87 21.62
C SER A 28 14.35 -38.84 21.44
N LYS A 29 13.65 -37.83 21.99
CA LYS A 29 12.19 -37.75 21.92
C LYS A 29 11.72 -36.46 21.24
N ASN A 30 11.32 -36.58 19.97
CA ASN A 30 10.57 -35.54 19.25
C ASN A 30 9.18 -35.37 19.90
N LEU A 31 8.94 -34.25 20.58
CA LEU A 31 7.61 -33.87 21.05
C LEU A 31 7.06 -32.72 20.19
N PRO A 32 5.79 -32.78 19.74
CA PRO A 32 5.17 -31.70 18.97
C PRO A 32 4.89 -30.46 19.84
N CYS A 33 4.95 -29.27 19.24
CA CYS A 33 4.57 -28.01 19.90
C CYS A 33 3.09 -28.01 20.27
N GLY A 34 2.77 -27.72 21.54
CA GLY A 34 1.39 -27.58 22.04
C GLY A 34 0.90 -28.66 23.01
N SER A 35 1.75 -29.58 23.49
CA SER A 35 1.38 -30.44 24.61
C SER A 35 1.31 -29.62 25.91
N ARG A 36 0.11 -29.48 26.48
CA ARG A 36 -0.06 -29.03 27.86
C ARG A 36 0.72 -29.99 28.77
N ILE A 37 1.67 -29.48 29.54
CA ILE A 37 2.18 -30.19 30.72
C ILE A 37 1.06 -30.14 31.77
N SER A 38 0.14 -31.10 31.72
CA SER A 38 -0.76 -31.38 32.84
C SER A 38 -0.06 -32.38 33.75
N ALA A 39 0.91 -31.90 34.52
CA ALA A 39 1.39 -32.57 35.71
C ALA A 39 1.32 -31.55 36.86
N PRO A 40 0.68 -31.87 37.99
CA PRO A 40 0.81 -31.04 39.18
C PRO A 40 2.30 -31.02 39.57
N LEU A 41 2.84 -29.83 39.80
CA LEU A 41 4.15 -29.65 40.42
C LEU A 41 4.07 -30.25 41.83
N ASP A 42 4.63 -31.44 42.00
CA ASP A 42 4.82 -32.05 43.32
C ASP A 42 6.01 -31.36 44.01
N LEU A 43 5.71 -30.52 44.99
CA LEU A 43 6.70 -29.77 45.78
C LEU A 43 7.26 -30.59 46.96
N SER A 44 6.98 -31.89 47.05
CA SER A 44 7.42 -32.73 48.16
C SER A 44 8.91 -33.09 48.18
N GLU A 45 9.66 -32.85 47.09
CA GLU A 45 11.12 -33.13 47.04
C GLU A 45 12.02 -32.01 47.57
N PHE A 46 11.48 -30.88 48.03
CA PHE A 46 12.27 -29.78 48.60
C PHE A 46 12.29 -29.74 50.15
N ALA A 47 11.70 -30.72 50.83
CA ALA A 47 11.75 -30.81 52.29
C ALA A 47 13.07 -31.44 52.76
N GLY A 48 14.15 -30.66 52.66
CA GLY A 48 15.42 -30.91 53.36
C GLY A 48 15.36 -30.40 54.80
N THR A 49 15.80 -31.25 55.72
CA THR A 49 15.77 -31.14 57.18
C THR A 49 16.44 -29.89 57.77
N ASP A 50 15.89 -29.46 58.93
CA ASP A 50 16.42 -28.51 59.94
C ASP A 50 16.23 -27.00 59.73
N THR A 51 15.05 -26.48 60.12
CA THR A 51 14.83 -25.35 61.07
C THR A 51 13.34 -25.01 61.19
N PRO A 52 12.80 -24.60 62.36
CA PRO A 52 11.36 -24.37 62.53
C PRO A 52 10.92 -23.02 61.93
N LEU A 53 9.87 -23.05 61.11
CA LEU A 53 9.09 -21.88 60.72
C LEU A 53 8.37 -21.29 61.95
N GLU A 54 8.72 -20.07 62.34
CA GLU A 54 7.79 -19.16 63.00
C GLU A 54 7.74 -17.83 62.25
N SER A 55 6.50 -17.41 61.98
CA SER A 55 6.07 -16.17 61.33
C SER A 55 6.29 -16.08 59.81
N LEU A 56 5.25 -16.43 59.06
CA LEU A 56 4.61 -15.57 58.04
C LEU A 56 3.38 -16.34 57.53
N SER A 57 2.20 -15.95 58.04
CA SER A 57 0.90 -16.38 57.52
C SER A 57 0.50 -15.51 56.30
N PRO A 58 -0.46 -15.96 55.47
CA PRO A 58 -0.42 -15.82 54.03
C PRO A 58 -1.43 -14.79 53.47
N ASP A 59 -0.97 -13.86 52.64
CA ASP A 59 -1.84 -13.12 51.72
C ASP A 59 -1.65 -13.62 50.28
N GLY A 60 -2.26 -14.78 50.05
CA GLY A 60 -2.23 -15.59 48.83
C GLY A 60 -2.97 -15.10 47.56
N PRO A 61 -3.46 -13.86 47.42
CA PRO A 61 -3.84 -13.34 46.09
C PRO A 61 -2.75 -12.50 45.40
N SER A 62 -1.85 -11.86 46.15
CA SER A 62 -0.99 -10.80 45.58
C SER A 62 0.19 -11.32 44.76
N LEU A 63 0.77 -12.45 45.14
CA LEU A 63 1.96 -12.99 44.47
C LEU A 63 1.60 -13.74 43.18
N VAL A 64 0.47 -14.43 43.11
CA VAL A 64 0.01 -15.12 41.90
C VAL A 64 -0.51 -14.13 40.86
N ASP A 65 -1.21 -13.07 41.28
CA ASP A 65 -1.58 -11.96 40.37
C ASP A 65 -0.37 -11.14 39.93
N ALA A 66 0.61 -10.93 40.81
CA ALA A 66 1.86 -10.26 40.44
C ALA A 66 2.70 -11.13 39.49
N LEU A 67 2.83 -12.45 39.73
CA LEU A 67 3.55 -13.36 38.84
C LEU A 67 2.79 -13.57 37.53
N GLY A 68 1.45 -13.54 37.54
CA GLY A 68 0.61 -13.59 36.34
C GLY A 68 0.79 -12.35 35.46
N ARG A 69 0.82 -11.15 36.07
CA ARG A 69 1.13 -9.91 35.36
C ARG A 69 2.58 -9.86 34.88
N VAL A 70 3.52 -10.34 35.68
CA VAL A 70 4.95 -10.42 35.30
C VAL A 70 5.17 -11.46 34.21
N LEU A 71 4.44 -12.57 34.17
CA LEU A 71 4.50 -13.56 33.08
C LEU A 71 3.78 -13.08 31.81
N GLU A 72 2.72 -12.27 31.92
CA GLU A 72 2.16 -11.53 30.77
C GLU A 72 3.16 -10.48 30.24
N ASP A 73 3.90 -9.80 31.11
CA ASP A 73 4.90 -8.78 30.76
C ASP A 73 6.24 -9.40 30.27
N ILE A 74 6.54 -10.66 30.60
CA ILE A 74 7.73 -11.42 30.18
C ILE A 74 7.51 -12.24 28.91
N THR A 75 6.26 -12.42 28.43
CA THR A 75 6.13 -12.82 27.02
C THR A 75 6.72 -11.71 26.17
N PRO A 76 7.60 -11.99 25.18
CA PRO A 76 8.08 -10.93 24.30
C PRO A 76 6.87 -10.20 23.75
N THR A 77 6.71 -8.94 24.14
CA THR A 77 5.84 -8.00 23.46
C THR A 77 6.51 -7.82 22.12
N ASP A 78 6.11 -8.65 21.16
CA ASP A 78 6.52 -8.42 19.78
C ASP A 78 6.07 -6.99 19.46
N PRO A 79 6.99 -6.08 19.07
CA PRO A 79 6.60 -4.75 18.67
C PRO A 79 5.56 -4.84 17.55
N PRO A 80 4.63 -3.87 17.45
CA PRO A 80 3.64 -3.87 16.38
C PRO A 80 4.34 -4.01 15.03
N ARG A 81 3.82 -4.90 14.18
CA ARG A 81 4.39 -5.13 12.85
C ARG A 81 3.99 -3.97 11.96
N TRP A 82 4.95 -3.19 11.50
CA TRP A 82 4.72 -2.07 10.59
C TRP A 82 4.41 -2.57 9.17
N THR A 83 3.23 -2.23 8.69
CA THR A 83 2.69 -2.65 7.39
C THR A 83 2.75 -1.56 6.36
N SER A 84 2.67 -0.31 6.80
CA SER A 84 2.55 0.85 5.93
C SER A 84 3.22 2.09 6.54
N LEU A 85 3.79 2.92 5.66
CA LEU A 85 4.59 4.10 6.01
C LEU A 85 4.24 5.24 5.07
N VAL A 86 3.92 6.45 5.52
CA VAL A 86 3.77 7.64 4.64
C VAL A 86 4.45 8.87 5.22
N GLY A 87 5.10 9.66 4.39
CA GLY A 87 5.62 10.97 4.76
C GLY A 87 4.59 12.09 4.60
N SER A 88 4.69 13.13 5.43
CA SER A 88 3.94 14.40 5.27
C SER A 88 4.33 15.21 4.02
N ALA A 89 5.41 14.82 3.34
CA ALA A 89 5.87 15.42 2.09
C ALA A 89 6.35 14.33 1.13
N SER A 90 6.26 14.60 -0.18
CA SER A 90 6.81 13.75 -1.25
C SER A 90 8.34 13.69 -1.29
N ARG A 91 9.00 14.39 -0.36
CA ARG A 91 10.44 14.34 -0.12
C ARG A 91 10.65 14.42 1.38
N LEU A 92 11.56 13.62 1.91
CA LEU A 92 11.96 13.73 3.31
C LEU A 92 12.51 15.16 3.55
N ARG A 93 11.94 15.86 4.52
CA ARG A 93 12.38 17.20 4.93
C ARG A 93 12.70 17.19 6.41
N ALA A 94 13.74 17.94 6.78
CA ALA A 94 13.92 18.40 8.15
C ALA A 94 12.61 19.05 8.62
N ASP A 95 12.15 18.73 9.82
CA ASP A 95 10.86 19.15 10.40
C ASP A 95 9.60 18.53 9.76
N GLY A 96 9.77 17.46 8.96
CA GLY A 96 8.68 16.63 8.47
C GLY A 96 8.18 15.63 9.51
N MET A 97 6.97 15.11 9.29
CA MET A 97 6.42 13.95 10.02
C MET A 97 6.43 12.71 9.12
N LEU A 98 6.75 11.58 9.73
CA LEU A 98 6.66 10.23 9.18
C LEU A 98 5.53 9.49 9.92
N PHE A 99 4.59 8.93 9.19
CA PHE A 99 3.44 8.20 9.75
C PHE A 99 3.61 6.71 9.51
N MET A 100 3.44 5.91 10.55
CA MET A 100 3.63 4.46 10.52
C MET A 100 2.36 3.76 10.97
N ALA A 101 1.87 2.81 10.18
CA ALA A 101 0.74 1.96 10.52
C ALA A 101 1.18 0.51 10.68
N GLY A 102 0.53 -0.19 11.61
CA GLY A 102 0.84 -1.58 11.90
C GLY A 102 -0.24 -2.26 12.72
N PHE A 103 0.06 -3.50 13.14
CA PHE A 103 -0.86 -4.31 13.92
C PHE A 103 -0.15 -5.24 14.91
N ASP A 104 -0.91 -5.66 15.93
CA ASP A 104 -0.59 -6.76 16.83
C ASP A 104 -1.41 -7.99 16.40
N ALA A 105 -0.73 -9.01 15.88
CA ALA A 105 -1.35 -10.23 15.35
C ALA A 105 -1.98 -11.12 16.44
N ARG A 106 -1.56 -11.00 17.71
CA ARG A 106 -2.13 -11.78 18.81
C ARG A 106 -3.48 -11.20 19.25
N ARG A 107 -3.59 -9.87 19.16
CA ARG A 107 -4.73 -9.10 19.71
C ARG A 107 -5.67 -8.55 18.64
N TRP A 108 -5.26 -8.57 17.37
CA TRP A 108 -5.95 -7.95 16.23
C TRP A 108 -6.32 -6.50 16.53
N SER A 109 -5.33 -5.74 16.99
CA SER A 109 -5.40 -4.31 17.26
C SER A 109 -4.43 -3.56 16.37
N GLY A 110 -4.82 -2.37 15.93
CA GLY A 110 -4.00 -1.52 15.07
C GLY A 110 -3.21 -0.48 15.84
N GLU A 111 -2.17 0.02 15.18
CA GLU A 111 -1.40 1.16 15.60
C GLU A 111 -1.25 2.12 14.42
N LEU A 112 -1.42 3.41 14.67
CA LEU A 112 -0.99 4.48 13.78
C LEU A 112 -0.25 5.51 14.62
N SER A 113 1.01 5.71 14.30
CA SER A 113 1.89 6.62 15.01
C SER A 113 2.52 7.62 14.07
N ALA A 114 2.90 8.78 14.61
CA ALA A 114 3.63 9.78 13.86
C ALA A 114 4.95 10.10 14.55
N HIS A 115 6.03 10.01 13.80
CA HIS A 115 7.40 10.28 14.24
C HIS A 115 7.91 11.55 13.57
N ARG A 116 8.61 12.39 14.33
CA ARG A 116 9.26 13.58 13.78
C ARG A 116 10.54 13.19 13.08
N ILE A 117 10.90 13.94 12.07
CA ILE A 117 12.20 13.84 11.40
C ILE A 117 13.06 15.00 11.91
N SER A 118 14.08 14.66 12.69
CA SER A 118 14.93 15.64 13.34
C SER A 118 15.62 16.55 12.31
N ALA A 119 15.50 17.86 12.47
CA ALA A 119 16.20 18.81 11.62
C ALA A 119 17.73 18.76 11.79
N ALA A 120 18.21 18.31 12.96
CA ALA A 120 19.64 18.27 13.27
C ALA A 120 20.33 16.99 12.76
N THR A 121 19.67 15.84 12.89
CA THR A 121 20.26 14.54 12.53
C THR A 121 19.69 13.95 11.24
N HIS A 122 18.59 14.50 10.72
CA HIS A 122 17.83 13.94 9.59
C HIS A 122 17.38 12.49 9.80
N ALA A 123 17.35 12.02 11.06
CA ALA A 123 16.87 10.72 11.44
C ALA A 123 15.42 10.81 11.94
N VAL A 124 14.69 9.70 11.80
CA VAL A 124 13.38 9.50 12.43
C VAL A 124 13.59 9.40 13.94
N GLU A 125 12.82 10.17 14.71
CA GLU A 125 12.85 10.12 16.17
C GLU A 125 12.21 8.83 16.68
N ASP A 126 12.85 8.15 17.64
CA ASP A 126 12.36 6.88 18.19
C ASP A 126 11.03 7.02 18.94
N VAL A 127 10.81 8.20 19.56
CA VAL A 127 9.58 8.48 20.31
C VAL A 127 8.54 9.08 19.36
N PRO A 128 7.34 8.48 19.25
CA PRO A 128 6.29 9.05 18.43
C PRO A 128 5.76 10.35 19.05
N ALA A 129 5.53 11.36 18.21
CA ALA A 129 4.88 12.60 18.59
C ALA A 129 3.42 12.37 19.03
N TRP A 130 2.74 11.39 18.43
CA TRP A 130 1.43 10.92 18.85
C TRP A 130 1.17 9.48 18.39
N ARG A 131 0.23 8.82 19.06
CA ARG A 131 -0.28 7.48 18.74
C ARG A 131 -1.81 7.51 18.70
N ALA A 132 -2.41 7.10 17.59
CA ALA A 132 -3.85 7.10 17.41
C ALA A 132 -4.53 6.10 18.37
N SER A 133 -3.91 4.94 18.59
CA SER A 133 -4.39 3.93 19.55
C SER A 133 -4.50 4.54 20.96
N ALA A 134 -3.46 5.25 21.43
CA ALA A 134 -3.46 5.90 22.75
C ALA A 134 -4.59 6.93 22.92
N LEU A 135 -4.88 7.71 21.87
CA LEU A 135 -5.98 8.68 21.89
C LEU A 135 -7.35 7.99 21.83
N LEU A 136 -7.48 6.99 20.96
CA LEU A 136 -8.71 6.23 20.80
C LEU A 136 -9.02 5.36 22.01
N ASP A 137 -8.02 4.88 22.75
CA ASP A 137 -8.19 4.00 23.92
C ASP A 137 -8.29 4.74 25.24
N SER A 138 -8.18 6.08 25.21
CA SER A 138 -8.40 6.91 26.40
C SER A 138 -9.73 6.55 27.08
N PRO A 139 -9.74 6.43 28.42
CA PRO A 139 -10.97 6.19 29.18
C PRO A 139 -11.96 7.36 29.07
N ASP A 140 -11.47 8.56 28.78
CA ASP A 140 -12.27 9.78 28.66
C ASP A 140 -12.98 9.90 27.29
N LEU A 141 -12.63 9.05 26.31
CA LEU A 141 -13.26 9.08 25.00
C LEU A 141 -14.64 8.42 25.05
N SER A 142 -15.68 9.25 24.98
CA SER A 142 -17.06 8.80 24.86
C SER A 142 -17.46 8.53 23.40
N PRO A 143 -18.37 7.59 23.13
CA PRO A 143 -18.89 7.32 21.78
C PRO A 143 -19.55 8.52 21.09
N ALA A 144 -19.97 9.53 21.85
CA ALA A 144 -20.63 10.73 21.32
C ALA A 144 -19.63 11.74 20.73
N GLN A 145 -18.36 11.67 21.14
CA GLN A 145 -17.29 12.54 20.63
C GLN A 145 -16.73 12.07 19.29
N ARG A 146 -17.02 10.83 18.87
CA ARG A 146 -16.58 10.27 17.59
C ARG A 146 -17.60 10.56 16.49
N LEU A 147 -17.14 11.19 15.43
CA LEU A 147 -17.91 11.36 14.20
C LEU A 147 -17.78 10.10 13.34
N ILE A 148 -18.79 9.24 13.41
CA ILE A 148 -18.83 8.01 12.63
C ILE A 148 -20.00 8.09 11.64
N LEU A 149 -19.69 8.01 10.36
CA LEU A 149 -20.66 8.13 9.27
C LEU A 149 -20.78 6.80 8.50
N THR A 150 -21.92 6.59 7.84
CA THR A 150 -22.21 5.42 7.01
C THR A 150 -23.21 5.81 5.92
N HIS A 151 -23.37 4.97 4.90
CA HIS A 151 -24.53 5.04 4.00
C HIS A 151 -25.67 4.16 4.54
N ASN A 152 -26.95 4.52 4.32
CA ASN A 152 -28.10 3.69 4.72
C ASN A 152 -28.80 2.97 3.56
N GLY A 153 -28.22 3.05 2.37
CA GLY A 153 -28.79 2.55 1.10
C GLY A 153 -29.36 3.66 0.22
N ASN A 154 -29.75 4.80 0.80
CA ASN A 154 -30.31 5.93 0.06
C ASN A 154 -29.46 7.21 0.16
N ARG A 155 -28.86 7.45 1.33
CA ARG A 155 -28.01 8.63 1.58
C ARG A 155 -26.99 8.35 2.67
N GLY A 156 -26.02 9.27 2.79
CA GLY A 156 -25.16 9.35 3.96
C GLY A 156 -25.94 9.67 5.24
N VAL A 157 -25.56 9.05 6.35
CA VAL A 157 -26.12 9.25 7.68
C VAL A 157 -25.04 9.06 8.76
N ALA A 158 -25.32 9.51 9.99
CA ALA A 158 -24.52 9.11 11.15
C ALA A 158 -24.71 7.62 11.46
N PHE A 159 -23.66 6.93 11.89
CA PHE A 159 -23.73 5.54 12.35
C PHE A 159 -24.37 5.48 13.74
N GLU A 160 -25.68 5.64 13.77
CA GLU A 160 -26.52 5.61 14.97
C GLU A 160 -27.74 4.74 14.69
N TRP A 161 -28.15 3.92 15.68
CA TRP A 161 -29.22 2.94 15.49
C TRP A 161 -30.48 3.53 14.85
N ALA A 162 -30.87 4.75 15.23
CA ALA A 162 -32.06 5.41 14.70
C ALA A 162 -31.97 5.74 13.20
N GLN A 163 -30.76 5.98 12.68
CA GLN A 163 -30.51 6.39 11.29
C GLN A 163 -30.27 5.22 10.33
N LEU A 164 -30.04 4.01 10.86
CA LEU A 164 -29.82 2.81 10.07
C LEU A 164 -31.11 2.30 9.41
N SER A 165 -30.97 1.70 8.23
CA SER A 165 -32.06 0.98 7.57
C SER A 165 -32.46 -0.28 8.34
N ASN A 166 -33.66 -0.81 8.10
CA ASN A 166 -34.10 -2.05 8.75
C ASN A 166 -33.18 -3.24 8.40
N ALA A 167 -32.74 -3.34 7.15
CA ALA A 167 -31.79 -4.38 6.73
C ALA A 167 -30.45 -4.29 7.51
N GLN A 168 -29.93 -3.08 7.75
CA GLN A 168 -28.73 -2.88 8.56
C GLN A 168 -28.94 -3.25 10.04
N LYS A 169 -30.08 -2.86 10.61
CA LYS A 169 -30.47 -3.22 11.99
C LYS A 169 -30.55 -4.74 12.14
N GLU A 170 -31.07 -5.42 11.13
CA GLU A 170 -31.26 -6.87 11.15
C GLU A 170 -29.93 -7.62 11.08
N LEU A 171 -28.96 -7.13 10.29
CA LEU A 171 -27.60 -7.68 10.27
C LEU A 171 -26.88 -7.50 11.62
N LEU A 172 -27.02 -6.33 12.25
CA LEU A 172 -26.41 -6.06 13.57
C LEU A 172 -27.10 -6.84 14.69
N ARG A 173 -28.42 -7.04 14.59
CA ARG A 173 -29.21 -7.80 15.55
C ARG A 173 -28.93 -9.31 15.43
N GLY A 174 -28.93 -9.84 14.21
CA GLY A 174 -28.90 -11.29 13.97
C GLY A 174 -30.10 -11.96 14.64
N GLU A 175 -29.83 -12.95 15.48
CA GLU A 175 -30.86 -13.66 16.27
C GLU A 175 -31.14 -13.01 17.62
N ASP A 176 -30.39 -11.97 18.00
CA ASP A 176 -30.52 -11.33 19.32
C ASP A 176 -31.71 -10.37 19.41
N SER A 177 -31.93 -9.79 20.59
CA SER A 177 -32.91 -8.71 20.76
C SER A 177 -32.43 -7.38 20.18
N GLU A 178 -33.36 -6.49 19.87
CA GLU A 178 -33.05 -5.11 19.44
C GLU A 178 -32.16 -4.37 20.46
N ILE A 179 -32.34 -4.64 21.75
CA ILE A 179 -31.51 -4.05 22.82
C ILE A 179 -30.05 -4.44 22.64
N VAL A 180 -29.77 -5.69 22.29
CA VAL A 180 -28.40 -6.14 22.00
C VAL A 180 -27.88 -5.50 20.71
N GLY A 181 -28.70 -5.39 19.66
CA GLY A 181 -28.36 -4.68 18.44
C GLY A 181 -27.94 -3.22 18.68
N ARG A 182 -28.71 -2.48 19.50
CA ARG A 182 -28.38 -1.10 19.92
C ARG A 182 -27.06 -1.03 20.68
N ARG A 183 -26.84 -1.97 21.61
CA ARG A 183 -25.57 -2.09 22.34
C ARG A 183 -24.39 -2.37 21.41
N ARG A 184 -24.56 -3.18 20.36
CA ARG A 184 -23.50 -3.40 19.36
C ARG A 184 -23.11 -2.12 18.65
N VAL A 185 -24.08 -1.29 18.26
CA VAL A 185 -23.79 0.04 17.68
C VAL A 185 -22.99 0.88 18.68
N SER A 186 -23.40 0.97 19.95
CA SER A 186 -22.64 1.71 20.96
C SER A 186 -21.21 1.18 21.15
N TYR A 187 -21.05 -0.14 21.19
CA TYR A 187 -19.74 -0.80 21.31
C TYR A 187 -18.82 -0.50 20.11
N LEU A 188 -19.34 -0.60 18.89
CA LEU A 188 -18.63 -0.27 17.65
C LEU A 188 -18.27 1.22 17.58
N ARG A 189 -19.15 2.09 18.10
CA ARG A 189 -18.85 3.50 18.28
C ARG A 189 -17.79 3.78 19.36
N GLY A 190 -17.42 2.79 20.17
CA GLY A 190 -16.32 2.90 21.13
C GLY A 190 -16.73 2.74 22.60
N ASP A 191 -17.95 2.30 22.91
CA ASP A 191 -18.33 2.04 24.30
C ASP A 191 -17.66 0.77 24.83
N ARG A 192 -16.66 0.95 25.70
CA ARG A 192 -15.92 -0.16 26.30
C ARG A 192 -16.63 -0.78 27.50
N PHE A 193 -17.62 -0.12 28.11
CA PHE A 193 -18.35 -0.68 29.25
C PHE A 193 -19.25 -1.86 28.85
N LEU A 194 -19.38 -2.13 27.55
CA LEU A 194 -20.06 -3.30 26.99
C LEU A 194 -19.15 -4.53 26.82
N GLU A 195 -17.85 -4.39 27.09
CA GLU A 195 -16.85 -5.46 27.00
C GLU A 195 -16.96 -6.46 28.16
N SER A 196 -16.59 -7.71 27.91
CA SER A 196 -16.64 -8.80 28.89
C SER A 196 -15.88 -8.54 30.18
N GLN A 197 -14.81 -7.74 30.14
CA GLN A 197 -14.05 -7.32 31.33
C GLN A 197 -14.91 -6.54 32.34
N TYR A 198 -16.02 -5.93 31.91
CA TYR A 198 -16.98 -5.23 32.78
C TYR A 198 -18.24 -6.06 33.08
N GLY A 199 -18.16 -7.39 32.94
CA GLY A 199 -19.26 -8.31 33.18
C GLY A 199 -20.37 -8.26 32.13
N LYS A 200 -20.05 -7.81 30.90
CA LYS A 200 -20.97 -7.77 29.75
C LYS A 200 -20.63 -8.86 28.74
N THR A 201 -21.27 -8.83 27.57
CA THR A 201 -21.22 -9.94 26.59
C THR A 201 -20.39 -9.63 25.34
N MET A 202 -19.94 -8.39 25.12
CA MET A 202 -19.18 -8.06 23.92
C MET A 202 -17.71 -8.42 24.09
N ARG A 203 -17.04 -8.69 22.97
CA ARG A 203 -15.61 -8.96 22.87
C ARG A 203 -14.79 -7.92 23.63
N GLN A 204 -13.83 -8.35 24.43
CA GLN A 204 -12.82 -7.46 25.00
C GLN A 204 -11.81 -7.08 23.91
N ARG A 205 -11.56 -5.77 23.76
CA ARG A 205 -10.60 -5.25 22.79
C ARG A 205 -9.33 -4.79 23.46
N SER A 206 -8.22 -4.95 22.75
CA SER A 206 -6.95 -4.33 23.15
C SER A 206 -6.90 -2.86 22.71
N SER A 207 -7.42 -2.55 21.53
CA SER A 207 -7.64 -1.18 21.06
C SER A 207 -9.00 -1.03 20.38
N ARG A 208 -9.57 0.17 20.43
CA ARG A 208 -10.71 0.58 19.58
C ARG A 208 -10.32 0.66 18.10
N LEU A 209 -9.04 0.94 17.79
CA LEU A 209 -8.53 0.91 16.43
C LEU A 209 -8.29 -0.54 15.99
N GLY A 210 -8.92 -0.95 14.89
CA GLY A 210 -8.70 -2.26 14.29
C GLY A 210 -7.30 -2.39 13.69
N ASP A 211 -6.84 -3.63 13.52
CA ASP A 211 -5.56 -3.90 12.86
C ASP A 211 -5.51 -3.32 11.43
N ILE A 212 -4.34 -2.77 11.07
CA ILE A 212 -4.05 -2.22 9.74
C ILE A 212 -3.06 -3.16 9.06
N VAL A 213 -3.57 -4.04 8.19
CA VAL A 213 -2.76 -5.12 7.59
C VAL A 213 -2.27 -4.74 6.20
N ASN A 214 -3.17 -4.48 5.24
CA ASN A 214 -2.77 -4.17 3.87
C ASN A 214 -3.01 -2.71 3.48
N SER A 215 -3.79 -1.95 4.25
CA SER A 215 -4.12 -0.56 3.89
C SER A 215 -2.90 0.36 3.93
N ASN A 216 -2.67 1.08 2.82
CA ASN A 216 -1.64 2.11 2.76
C ASN A 216 -2.12 3.36 3.49
N LEU A 217 -1.18 4.07 4.10
CA LEU A 217 -1.45 5.39 4.64
C LEU A 217 -1.42 6.42 3.52
N TRP A 218 -2.42 7.29 3.52
CA TRP A 218 -2.51 8.40 2.59
C TRP A 218 -2.53 9.74 3.32
N HIS A 219 -1.54 10.59 3.05
CA HIS A 219 -1.48 11.94 3.62
C HIS A 219 -2.07 12.96 2.65
N THR A 220 -2.85 13.92 3.15
CA THR A 220 -3.38 15.03 2.35
C THR A 220 -3.23 16.33 3.13
N GLY A 221 -2.41 17.23 2.61
CA GLY A 221 -2.27 18.61 3.08
C GLY A 221 -3.01 19.59 2.18
N ARG A 222 -2.47 20.80 2.03
CA ARG A 222 -2.94 21.78 1.05
C ARG A 222 -2.99 21.20 -0.38
N PRO A 223 -3.91 21.64 -1.25
CA PRO A 223 -3.94 21.18 -2.63
C PRO A 223 -2.70 21.63 -3.41
N LEU A 224 -2.20 20.75 -4.28
CA LEU A 224 -0.95 20.93 -5.01
C LEU A 224 -1.24 21.25 -6.47
N ARG A 225 -0.36 22.02 -7.13
CA ARG A 225 -0.57 22.40 -8.54
C ARG A 225 -0.50 21.18 -9.48
N PRO A 226 -1.59 20.78 -10.17
CA PRO A 226 -1.61 19.63 -11.08
C PRO A 226 -0.63 19.81 -12.24
N GLY A 227 -0.32 18.72 -12.93
CA GLY A 227 0.49 18.78 -14.16
C GLY A 227 -0.12 19.72 -15.19
N PHE A 228 -1.46 19.72 -15.28
CA PHE A 228 -2.26 20.65 -16.06
C PHE A 228 -3.17 21.48 -15.16
N ASP A 229 -3.04 22.81 -15.16
CA ASP A 229 -3.83 23.69 -14.29
C ASP A 229 -5.17 24.07 -14.96
N HIS A 230 -6.24 23.47 -14.47
CA HIS A 230 -7.59 23.75 -14.96
C HIS A 230 -8.16 25.07 -14.38
N PRO A 231 -9.11 25.71 -15.09
CA PRO A 231 -9.74 26.95 -14.63
C PRO A 231 -10.28 26.86 -13.19
N GLY A 232 -10.06 27.91 -12.39
CA GLY A 232 -10.51 28.00 -10.99
C GLY A 232 -9.66 27.23 -9.97
N HIS A 233 -8.76 26.35 -10.41
CA HIS A 233 -7.96 25.55 -9.48
C HIS A 233 -6.90 26.38 -8.73
N ALA A 234 -6.39 27.45 -9.34
CA ALA A 234 -5.48 28.38 -8.66
C ALA A 234 -6.15 29.08 -7.46
N ASP A 235 -7.42 29.47 -7.61
CA ASP A 235 -8.21 30.09 -6.53
C ASP A 235 -8.54 29.05 -5.45
N PHE A 236 -8.82 27.81 -5.85
CA PHE A 236 -8.98 26.68 -4.93
C PHE A 236 -7.76 26.47 -4.04
N ARG A 237 -6.56 26.40 -4.64
CA ARG A 237 -5.30 26.28 -3.88
C ARG A 237 -5.06 27.42 -2.92
N THR A 238 -5.47 28.63 -3.30
CA THR A 238 -5.34 29.82 -2.45
C THR A 238 -6.30 29.75 -1.26
N ARG A 239 -7.54 29.34 -1.50
CA ARG A 239 -8.56 29.18 -0.46
C ARG A 239 -8.20 28.06 0.53
N GLU A 240 -7.71 26.94 0.03
CA GLU A 240 -7.37 25.76 0.84
C GLU A 240 -5.88 25.72 1.26
N ALA A 241 -5.17 26.85 1.18
CA ALA A 241 -3.74 26.92 1.47
C ALA A 241 -3.40 26.52 2.93
N SER A 242 -4.33 26.79 3.85
CA SER A 242 -4.25 26.44 5.28
C SER A 242 -5.08 25.21 5.64
N ARG A 243 -5.46 24.37 4.67
CA ARG A 243 -6.21 23.14 4.95
C ARG A 243 -5.46 22.29 5.97
N ARG A 244 -6.19 21.85 7.00
CA ARG A 244 -5.68 20.96 8.04
C ARG A 244 -5.14 19.68 7.39
N PRO A 245 -3.86 19.32 7.60
CA PRO A 245 -3.33 18.09 7.05
C PRO A 245 -3.95 16.87 7.72
N MET A 246 -4.30 15.86 6.91
CA MET A 246 -4.98 14.64 7.34
C MET A 246 -4.21 13.40 6.89
N VAL A 247 -4.34 12.31 7.65
CA VAL A 247 -3.88 10.96 7.28
C VAL A 247 -5.08 10.03 7.26
N TYR A 248 -5.25 9.30 6.15
CA TYR A 248 -6.35 8.36 5.93
C TYR A 248 -5.85 6.92 5.92
N VAL A 249 -6.62 6.02 6.52
CA VAL A 249 -6.27 4.59 6.60
C VAL A 249 -7.49 3.71 6.81
N GLY A 250 -7.56 2.59 6.08
CA GLY A 250 -8.53 1.54 6.35
C GLY A 250 -8.07 0.66 7.52
N ALA A 251 -8.98 0.31 8.43
CA ALA A 251 -8.70 -0.58 9.54
C ALA A 251 -9.76 -1.69 9.66
N ASN A 252 -9.34 -2.83 10.22
CA ASN A 252 -10.16 -4.04 10.24
C ASN A 252 -11.26 -4.06 11.32
N ASP A 253 -11.45 -2.97 12.07
CA ASP A 253 -12.64 -2.69 12.88
C ASP A 253 -13.85 -2.26 12.04
N GLY A 254 -13.70 -2.19 10.71
CA GLY A 254 -14.77 -1.94 9.75
C GLY A 254 -14.82 -0.51 9.25
N MET A 255 -13.81 0.31 9.54
CA MET A 255 -13.85 1.74 9.27
C MET A 255 -12.66 2.22 8.42
N LEU A 256 -12.92 3.19 7.56
CA LEU A 256 -11.91 4.09 7.01
C LEU A 256 -11.79 5.28 7.97
N HIS A 257 -10.61 5.46 8.57
CA HIS A 257 -10.34 6.53 9.52
C HIS A 257 -9.64 7.71 8.84
N ALA A 258 -9.94 8.91 9.34
CA ALA A 258 -9.25 10.15 9.02
C ALA A 258 -8.71 10.78 10.30
N PHE A 259 -7.39 10.82 10.44
CA PHE A 259 -6.69 11.40 11.58
C PHE A 259 -6.07 12.74 11.21
N ASP A 260 -6.15 13.68 12.13
CA ASP A 260 -5.41 14.93 12.07
C ASP A 260 -3.91 14.63 12.10
N ALA A 261 -3.19 15.00 11.04
CA ALA A 261 -1.79 14.60 10.88
C ALA A 261 -0.86 15.21 11.94
N GLN A 262 -1.26 16.33 12.56
CA GLN A 262 -0.44 17.01 13.56
C GLN A 262 -0.68 16.47 14.97
N THR A 263 -1.94 16.13 15.28
CA THR A 263 -2.36 15.80 16.66
C THR A 263 -2.73 14.33 16.86
N GLY A 264 -2.97 13.57 15.79
CA GLY A 264 -3.47 12.20 15.85
C GLY A 264 -4.95 12.08 16.19
N ALA A 265 -5.67 13.20 16.37
CA ALA A 265 -7.09 13.18 16.69
C ALA A 265 -7.92 12.62 15.52
N GLU A 266 -8.76 11.63 15.78
CA GLU A 266 -9.73 11.12 14.81
C GLU A 266 -10.76 12.22 14.49
N ARG A 267 -10.87 12.61 13.22
CA ARG A 267 -11.83 13.63 12.74
C ARG A 267 -13.04 13.03 12.07
N LEU A 268 -12.88 11.85 11.48
CA LEU A 268 -13.93 11.09 10.81
C LEU A 268 -13.56 9.61 10.86
N ALA A 269 -14.56 8.77 11.10
CA ALA A 269 -14.52 7.37 10.70
C ALA A 269 -15.72 7.08 9.79
N TYR A 270 -15.46 6.45 8.65
CA TYR A 270 -16.50 6.05 7.71
C TYR A 270 -16.65 4.54 7.71
N LEU A 271 -17.88 4.07 7.89
CA LEU A 271 -18.24 2.65 7.91
C LEU A 271 -18.93 2.28 6.58
N PRO A 272 -18.28 1.50 5.70
CA PRO A 272 -18.85 1.13 4.40
C PRO A 272 -20.03 0.16 4.50
N LEU A 273 -20.93 0.17 3.52
CA LEU A 273 -22.07 -0.76 3.49
C LEU A 273 -21.66 -2.23 3.57
N ALA A 274 -20.62 -2.64 2.83
CA ALA A 274 -20.18 -4.03 2.76
C ALA A 274 -19.80 -4.65 4.12
N VAL A 275 -19.35 -3.85 5.10
CA VAL A 275 -18.87 -4.41 6.38
C VAL A 275 -20.00 -4.81 7.33
N PHE A 276 -21.24 -4.34 7.11
CA PHE A 276 -22.37 -4.63 8.01
C PHE A 276 -22.62 -6.13 8.23
N GLY A 277 -22.34 -6.96 7.22
CA GLY A 277 -22.49 -8.42 7.32
C GLY A 277 -21.55 -9.09 8.31
N MET A 278 -20.46 -8.44 8.72
CA MET A 278 -19.47 -8.98 9.67
C MET A 278 -19.40 -8.22 11.00
N LEU A 279 -20.04 -7.06 11.12
CA LEU A 279 -19.98 -6.24 12.34
C LEU A 279 -20.50 -6.97 13.57
N ARG A 280 -21.53 -7.82 13.42
CA ARG A 280 -22.01 -8.66 14.53
C ARG A 280 -20.90 -9.57 15.03
N ASP A 281 -20.25 -10.31 14.15
CA ASP A 281 -19.19 -11.26 14.50
C ASP A 281 -18.02 -10.55 15.19
N TYR A 282 -17.66 -9.35 14.74
CA TYR A 282 -16.62 -8.51 15.37
C TYR A 282 -16.91 -8.17 16.84
N THR A 283 -18.19 -8.11 17.22
CA THR A 283 -18.61 -7.84 18.62
C THR A 283 -18.61 -9.08 19.50
N LEU A 284 -18.52 -10.29 18.94
CA LEU A 284 -18.62 -11.54 19.71
C LEU A 284 -17.27 -11.92 20.33
N PRO A 285 -17.24 -12.42 21.59
CA PRO A 285 -16.00 -12.93 22.20
C PRO A 285 -15.33 -14.05 21.40
N SER A 286 -16.09 -14.80 20.61
CA SER A 286 -15.62 -15.86 19.71
C SER A 286 -15.13 -15.35 18.35
N TYR A 287 -14.90 -14.04 18.20
CA TYR A 287 -14.44 -13.45 16.95
C TYR A 287 -13.16 -14.13 16.46
N SER A 288 -13.21 -14.61 15.22
CA SER A 288 -12.04 -14.96 14.44
C SER A 288 -11.74 -13.80 13.49
N HIS A 289 -10.46 -13.52 13.26
CA HIS A 289 -10.05 -12.40 12.44
C HIS A 289 -10.65 -12.46 11.04
N ARG A 290 -11.10 -11.30 10.57
CA ARG A 290 -11.60 -11.08 9.21
C ARG A 290 -11.17 -9.71 8.75
N TYR A 291 -10.63 -9.62 7.54
CA TYR A 291 -10.41 -8.35 6.86
C TYR A 291 -11.75 -7.63 6.65
N SER A 292 -11.75 -6.29 6.75
CA SER A 292 -12.96 -5.47 6.51
C SER A 292 -12.69 -4.25 5.63
N VAL A 293 -12.01 -3.22 6.13
CA VAL A 293 -11.57 -2.07 5.34
C VAL A 293 -10.06 -2.13 5.19
N ASP A 294 -9.63 -2.82 4.13
CA ASP A 294 -8.23 -3.21 3.96
C ASP A 294 -7.64 -2.70 2.63
N GLY A 295 -8.41 -1.86 1.92
CA GLY A 295 -7.99 -1.24 0.66
C GLY A 295 -7.15 0.00 0.86
N HIS A 296 -6.59 0.50 -0.24
CA HIS A 296 -5.68 1.65 -0.25
C HIS A 296 -6.47 2.97 -0.48
N PRO A 297 -6.52 3.88 0.50
CA PRO A 297 -7.10 5.20 0.30
C PRO A 297 -6.20 6.10 -0.56
N PHE A 298 -6.80 7.02 -1.30
CA PHE A 298 -6.10 8.07 -2.02
C PHE A 298 -6.96 9.30 -2.28
N THR A 299 -6.33 10.47 -2.43
CA THR A 299 -7.02 11.73 -2.72
C THR A 299 -6.58 12.36 -4.03
N GLY A 300 -7.44 13.22 -4.55
CA GLY A 300 -7.19 14.07 -5.71
C GLY A 300 -8.18 15.22 -5.76
N ASP A 301 -7.79 16.29 -6.45
CA ASP A 301 -8.65 17.46 -6.62
C ASP A 301 -9.47 17.32 -7.90
N ALA A 302 -10.76 17.64 -7.82
CA ALA A 302 -11.69 17.55 -8.95
C ALA A 302 -12.66 18.74 -8.95
N ASP A 303 -13.04 19.19 -10.15
CA ASP A 303 -14.09 20.18 -10.32
C ASP A 303 -15.43 19.45 -10.53
N LEU A 304 -16.33 19.57 -9.55
CA LEU A 304 -17.59 18.82 -9.54
C LEU A 304 -18.69 19.45 -10.39
N ARG A 305 -18.37 20.53 -11.11
CA ARG A 305 -19.30 21.16 -12.05
C ARG A 305 -19.78 20.18 -13.11
N SER A 306 -21.05 20.32 -13.50
CA SER A 306 -21.66 19.46 -14.52
C SER A 306 -21.19 19.74 -15.95
N ASN A 307 -20.68 20.95 -16.21
CA ASN A 307 -20.07 21.35 -17.48
C ASN A 307 -19.17 22.58 -17.30
N ASP A 308 -18.36 22.87 -18.31
CA ASP A 308 -17.35 23.93 -18.26
C ASP A 308 -17.91 25.37 -18.21
N SER A 309 -19.21 25.57 -18.46
CA SER A 309 -19.89 26.87 -18.36
C SER A 309 -20.36 27.21 -16.96
N ALA A 310 -20.46 26.22 -16.06
CA ALA A 310 -20.82 26.45 -14.67
C ALA A 310 -19.62 26.98 -13.85
N PRO A 311 -19.88 27.75 -12.77
CA PRO A 311 -18.83 28.18 -11.86
C PRO A 311 -18.00 26.98 -11.36
N PRO A 312 -16.66 27.10 -11.25
CA PRO A 312 -15.82 26.03 -10.73
C PRO A 312 -16.24 25.60 -9.31
N ASP A 313 -16.42 24.31 -9.09
CA ASP A 313 -16.74 23.68 -7.80
C ASP A 313 -15.64 22.68 -7.43
N TRP A 314 -14.45 23.23 -7.18
CA TRP A 314 -13.28 22.44 -6.80
C TRP A 314 -13.41 21.85 -5.40
N ARG A 315 -13.20 20.52 -5.34
CA ARG A 315 -13.19 19.71 -4.14
C ARG A 315 -11.95 18.81 -4.11
N THR A 316 -11.54 18.42 -2.92
CA THR A 316 -10.62 17.30 -2.72
C THR A 316 -11.41 16.07 -2.35
N VAL A 317 -11.30 15.04 -3.18
CA VAL A 317 -12.07 13.81 -3.07
C VAL A 317 -11.16 12.68 -2.60
N LEU A 318 -11.61 11.91 -1.61
CA LEU A 318 -10.98 10.69 -1.11
C LEU A 318 -11.68 9.49 -1.71
N VAL A 319 -10.90 8.54 -2.23
CA VAL A 319 -11.38 7.25 -2.74
C VAL A 319 -10.70 6.16 -1.94
N SER A 320 -11.43 5.11 -1.59
CA SER A 320 -10.84 3.90 -1.01
C SER A 320 -11.59 2.67 -1.50
N GLY A 321 -10.83 1.67 -1.95
CA GLY A 321 -11.35 0.30 -2.05
C GLY A 321 -11.47 -0.34 -0.67
N LEU A 322 -12.03 -1.55 -0.62
CA LEU A 322 -12.09 -2.36 0.61
C LEU A 322 -11.04 -3.49 0.68
N GLY A 323 -10.28 -3.71 -0.40
CA GLY A 323 -9.26 -4.75 -0.46
C GLY A 323 -9.84 -6.13 -0.13
N SER A 324 -9.17 -6.87 0.75
CA SER A 324 -9.57 -8.22 1.16
C SER A 324 -10.90 -8.27 1.92
N GLY A 325 -11.33 -7.15 2.51
CA GLY A 325 -12.48 -7.16 3.42
C GLY A 325 -13.85 -6.99 2.77
N GLY A 326 -13.89 -6.63 1.49
CA GLY A 326 -15.16 -6.59 0.76
C GLY A 326 -15.02 -6.15 -0.68
N ARG A 327 -16.13 -6.25 -1.42
CA ARG A 327 -16.21 -5.76 -2.80
C ARG A 327 -16.65 -4.31 -2.82
N GLY A 328 -16.03 -3.53 -3.68
CA GLY A 328 -16.38 -2.16 -3.95
C GLY A 328 -15.49 -1.12 -3.29
N TYR A 329 -15.97 0.11 -3.38
CA TYR A 329 -15.22 1.31 -3.09
C TYR A 329 -16.13 2.42 -2.58
N ILE A 330 -15.52 3.40 -1.97
CA ILE A 330 -16.16 4.58 -1.42
C ILE A 330 -15.53 5.84 -1.97
N VAL A 331 -16.32 6.91 -2.04
CA VAL A 331 -15.89 8.24 -2.46
C VAL A 331 -16.43 9.27 -1.48
N LEU A 332 -15.55 10.05 -0.85
CA LEU A 332 -15.87 11.07 0.14
C LEU A 332 -15.33 12.44 -0.29
N ASP A 333 -16.08 13.51 -0.05
CA ASP A 333 -15.56 14.88 -0.09
C ASP A 333 -14.80 15.16 1.22
N VAL A 334 -13.49 15.37 1.09
CA VAL A 334 -12.57 15.68 2.19
C VAL A 334 -11.95 17.07 2.10
N THR A 335 -12.63 17.98 1.39
CA THR A 335 -12.16 19.35 1.19
C THR A 335 -11.99 20.10 2.52
N ASP A 336 -12.96 19.98 3.43
CA ASP A 336 -12.94 20.64 4.75
C ASP A 336 -12.90 19.60 5.90
N PRO A 337 -11.70 19.30 6.45
CA PRO A 337 -11.55 18.39 7.57
C PRO A 337 -12.09 18.91 8.92
N GLN A 338 -12.61 20.14 8.99
CA GLN A 338 -13.19 20.71 10.21
C GLN A 338 -14.71 20.49 10.29
N SER A 339 -15.37 20.21 9.16
CA SER A 339 -16.84 20.20 9.06
C SER A 339 -17.38 18.95 8.37
N PHE A 340 -16.76 17.79 8.58
CA PHE A 340 -17.29 16.53 8.05
C PHE A 340 -18.75 16.30 8.47
N SER A 341 -19.56 15.82 7.53
CA SER A 341 -20.97 15.53 7.77
C SER A 341 -21.48 14.44 6.83
N ALA A 342 -22.75 14.05 6.97
CA ALA A 342 -23.40 13.12 6.05
C ALA A 342 -23.31 13.56 4.57
N ALA A 343 -23.20 14.87 4.30
CA ALA A 343 -23.03 15.42 2.95
C ALA A 343 -21.63 15.18 2.36
N SER A 344 -20.65 14.85 3.20
CA SER A 344 -19.31 14.45 2.75
C SER A 344 -19.31 13.10 2.05
N ILE A 345 -20.38 12.30 2.17
CA ILE A 345 -20.48 10.99 1.51
C ILE A 345 -20.98 11.19 0.09
N MET A 346 -20.09 11.02 -0.90
CA MET A 346 -20.45 11.20 -2.31
C MET A 346 -20.99 9.90 -2.91
N VAL A 347 -20.28 8.79 -2.70
CA VAL A 347 -20.63 7.47 -3.25
C VAL A 347 -20.21 6.37 -2.27
N ASP A 348 -21.09 5.40 -2.03
CA ASP A 348 -20.73 4.09 -1.48
C ASP A 348 -21.20 3.02 -2.44
N ARG A 349 -20.23 2.45 -3.19
CA ARG A 349 -20.44 1.36 -4.16
C ARG A 349 -19.97 0.03 -3.57
N SER A 350 -19.90 -0.09 -2.24
CA SER A 350 -19.59 -1.35 -1.61
C SER A 350 -20.83 -2.24 -1.56
N SER A 351 -20.73 -3.44 -2.14
CA SER A 351 -21.88 -4.35 -2.21
C SER A 351 -22.04 -5.05 -0.87
N ALA A 352 -23.09 -4.71 -0.14
CA ALA A 352 -23.68 -5.61 0.82
C ALA A 352 -24.98 -6.16 0.23
N SER A 353 -25.39 -7.38 0.61
CA SER A 353 -26.71 -7.96 0.30
C SER A 353 -27.90 -7.18 0.92
N ILE A 354 -27.71 -5.88 1.23
CA ILE A 354 -28.58 -5.00 2.01
C ILE A 354 -29.62 -4.30 1.12
N THR A 355 -29.35 -4.13 -0.18
CA THR A 355 -30.32 -3.56 -1.12
C THR A 355 -31.09 -4.68 -1.80
N SER A 356 -32.41 -4.72 -1.59
CA SER A 356 -33.36 -5.68 -2.18
C SER A 356 -33.49 -5.61 -3.72
N GLY A 357 -32.62 -4.86 -4.40
CA GLY A 357 -32.51 -4.80 -5.87
C GLY A 357 -31.07 -4.79 -6.39
N GLY A 358 -30.07 -5.06 -5.55
CA GLY A 358 -28.65 -4.82 -5.87
C GLY A 358 -28.33 -3.33 -6.09
N LEU A 359 -27.07 -2.95 -5.96
CA LEU A 359 -26.61 -1.70 -6.55
C LEU A 359 -26.56 -1.93 -8.08
N PRO A 360 -27.25 -1.12 -8.92
CA PRO A 360 -27.10 -1.22 -10.36
C PRO A 360 -25.63 -1.15 -10.74
N ASP A 361 -25.20 -1.99 -11.69
CA ASP A 361 -23.83 -2.05 -12.21
C ASP A 361 -22.76 -2.55 -11.22
N ALA A 362 -23.15 -3.15 -10.08
CA ALA A 362 -22.22 -3.74 -9.11
C ALA A 362 -21.75 -5.16 -9.48
N GLU A 363 -22.30 -5.78 -10.53
CA GLU A 363 -21.93 -7.13 -10.97
C GLU A 363 -20.48 -7.26 -11.45
N ASP A 364 -19.89 -6.14 -11.85
CA ASP A 364 -18.49 -6.08 -12.26
C ASP A 364 -17.57 -5.60 -11.14
N VAL A 365 -18.09 -5.13 -10.02
CA VAL A 365 -17.28 -4.56 -8.94
C VAL A 365 -16.79 -5.68 -8.02
N GLY A 366 -15.47 -5.82 -7.95
CA GLY A 366 -14.78 -6.83 -7.14
C GLY A 366 -14.06 -6.23 -5.94
N HIS A 367 -13.09 -7.00 -5.43
CA HIS A 367 -12.14 -6.60 -4.41
C HIS A 367 -11.03 -5.75 -5.06
N ILE A 368 -11.03 -4.45 -4.76
CA ILE A 368 -10.07 -3.50 -5.30
C ILE A 368 -8.86 -3.46 -4.36
N HIS A 369 -7.83 -4.24 -4.71
CA HIS A 369 -6.57 -4.33 -3.95
C HIS A 369 -5.48 -3.38 -4.46
N ALA A 370 -5.57 -2.91 -5.70
CA ALA A 370 -4.48 -2.14 -6.28
C ALA A 370 -4.29 -0.80 -5.54
N ALA A 371 -3.06 -0.49 -5.17
CA ALA A 371 -2.69 0.87 -4.76
C ALA A 371 -2.85 1.81 -5.98
N PRO A 372 -3.19 3.10 -5.76
CA PRO A 372 -3.34 4.04 -6.86
C PRO A 372 -2.01 4.23 -7.62
N ALA A 373 -2.12 4.51 -8.92
CA ALA A 373 -1.02 5.13 -9.64
C ALA A 373 -0.79 6.54 -9.06
N VAL A 374 0.48 6.86 -8.75
CA VAL A 374 0.88 8.17 -8.21
C VAL A 374 1.78 8.92 -9.18
N ASP A 375 1.76 10.25 -9.06
CA ASP A 375 2.69 11.15 -9.74
C ASP A 375 4.03 11.29 -8.99
N ASP A 376 5.09 11.59 -9.73
CA ASP A 376 6.48 11.50 -9.23
C ASP A 376 6.92 12.69 -8.36
N ILE A 377 6.15 13.78 -8.38
CA ILE A 377 6.57 15.05 -7.78
C ILE A 377 5.81 15.32 -6.48
N ALA A 378 4.53 14.97 -6.46
CA ALA A 378 3.59 15.44 -5.47
C ALA A 378 2.90 14.29 -4.71
N GLN A 379 3.20 13.03 -5.04
CA GLN A 379 2.58 11.85 -4.44
C GLN A 379 1.05 11.96 -4.52
N ARG A 380 0.54 12.45 -5.65
CA ARG A 380 -0.90 12.54 -5.91
C ARG A 380 -1.36 11.37 -6.73
N SER A 381 -2.62 10.98 -6.52
CA SER A 381 -3.27 10.02 -7.39
C SER A 381 -3.38 10.56 -8.82
N GLU A 382 -3.01 9.75 -9.80
CA GLU A 382 -3.25 9.99 -11.22
C GLU A 382 -4.59 9.42 -11.69
N GLN A 383 -5.44 8.94 -10.77
CA GLN A 383 -6.71 8.29 -11.10
C GLN A 383 -7.93 9.19 -10.94
N ILE A 384 -7.77 10.42 -10.43
CA ILE A 384 -8.82 11.43 -10.37
C ILE A 384 -8.51 12.47 -11.44
N VAL A 385 -9.26 12.43 -12.54
CA VAL A 385 -8.88 13.10 -13.79
C VAL A 385 -10.08 13.73 -14.49
N LYS A 386 -9.80 14.69 -15.37
CA LYS A 386 -10.75 15.19 -16.35
C LYS A 386 -10.71 14.31 -17.60
N LEU A 387 -11.89 13.96 -18.12
CA LEU A 387 -12.03 13.12 -19.32
C LEU A 387 -12.39 13.98 -20.55
N ASN A 388 -12.30 13.37 -21.74
CA ASN A 388 -12.52 14.07 -23.01
C ASN A 388 -13.95 14.60 -23.22
N ASN A 389 -14.93 14.10 -22.46
CA ASN A 389 -16.28 14.66 -22.40
C ASN A 389 -16.42 15.88 -21.45
N GLY A 390 -15.31 16.34 -20.87
CA GLY A 390 -15.26 17.51 -19.99
C GLY A 390 -15.60 17.24 -18.52
N ARG A 391 -15.92 15.99 -18.15
CA ARG A 391 -16.34 15.62 -16.79
C ARG A 391 -15.18 15.06 -15.99
N TRP A 392 -15.18 15.32 -14.68
CA TRP A 392 -14.24 14.72 -13.75
C TRP A 392 -14.72 13.35 -13.27
N ALA A 393 -13.79 12.41 -13.16
CA ALA A 393 -14.08 11.05 -12.73
C ALA A 393 -12.91 10.43 -11.96
N VAL A 394 -13.23 9.39 -11.19
CA VAL A 394 -12.27 8.40 -10.72
C VAL A 394 -12.23 7.28 -11.74
N VAL A 395 -11.03 6.94 -12.24
CA VAL A 395 -10.83 5.83 -13.18
C VAL A 395 -10.00 4.74 -12.51
N MET A 396 -10.52 3.52 -12.47
CA MET A 396 -9.88 2.41 -11.76
C MET A 396 -10.22 1.05 -12.37
N GLY A 397 -9.40 0.04 -12.08
CA GLY A 397 -9.73 -1.34 -12.37
C GLY A 397 -10.82 -1.86 -11.44
N ASN A 398 -11.63 -2.80 -11.92
CA ASN A 398 -12.74 -3.34 -11.15
C ASN A 398 -12.34 -4.27 -10.00
N GLY A 399 -11.07 -4.68 -9.95
CA GLY A 399 -10.58 -5.62 -8.94
C GLY A 399 -11.01 -7.06 -9.23
N VAL A 400 -10.67 -7.95 -8.30
CA VAL A 400 -10.81 -9.41 -8.47
C VAL A 400 -12.07 -9.93 -7.81
N ASN A 401 -12.49 -11.16 -8.14
CA ASN A 401 -13.65 -11.80 -7.52
C ASN A 401 -14.92 -10.95 -7.59
N SER A 402 -15.12 -10.16 -8.65
CA SER A 402 -16.43 -9.56 -8.93
C SER A 402 -17.46 -10.65 -9.23
N PRO A 403 -18.77 -10.40 -9.09
CA PRO A 403 -19.78 -11.38 -9.46
C PRO A 403 -19.61 -11.98 -10.87
N LEU A 404 -19.12 -11.23 -11.86
CA LEU A 404 -18.84 -11.75 -13.21
C LEU A 404 -17.38 -12.17 -13.46
N GLU A 405 -16.44 -11.83 -12.58
CA GLU A 405 -15.00 -12.20 -12.68
C GLU A 405 -14.34 -11.91 -14.05
N ARG A 406 -14.74 -10.80 -14.67
CA ARG A 406 -14.19 -10.30 -15.93
C ARG A 406 -13.42 -8.98 -15.72
N PRO A 407 -12.43 -8.66 -16.57
CA PRO A 407 -11.67 -7.42 -16.45
C PRO A 407 -12.47 -6.22 -16.99
N VAL A 408 -12.69 -5.20 -16.16
CA VAL A 408 -13.47 -3.99 -16.50
C VAL A 408 -12.76 -2.74 -16.00
N LEU A 409 -12.66 -1.72 -16.85
CA LEU A 409 -12.28 -0.38 -16.43
C LEU A 409 -13.53 0.36 -15.94
N LEU A 410 -13.49 0.82 -14.70
CA LEU A 410 -14.56 1.58 -14.05
C LEU A 410 -14.25 3.07 -14.13
N ILE A 411 -15.23 3.85 -14.57
CA ILE A 411 -15.19 5.31 -14.61
C ILE A 411 -16.34 5.85 -13.77
N GLN A 412 -16.03 6.26 -12.54
CA GLN A 412 -16.99 6.85 -11.61
C GLN A 412 -16.98 8.38 -11.77
N TYR A 413 -18.02 8.95 -12.37
CA TYR A 413 -18.14 10.41 -12.46
C TYR A 413 -18.31 11.04 -11.08
N LEU A 414 -17.73 12.23 -10.92
CA LEU A 414 -17.72 12.97 -9.65
C LEU A 414 -18.71 14.16 -9.65
N ASP A 415 -19.31 14.47 -10.79
CA ASP A 415 -20.33 15.52 -10.93
C ASP A 415 -21.68 15.12 -10.32
N GLY A 416 -22.68 16.01 -10.33
CA GLY A 416 -23.97 15.79 -9.67
C GLY A 416 -24.72 14.48 -10.02
N ASN A 417 -24.45 13.87 -11.18
CA ASN A 417 -25.09 12.61 -11.59
C ASN A 417 -24.45 11.38 -10.92
N LYS A 418 -23.14 11.41 -10.66
CA LYS A 418 -22.40 10.30 -10.03
C LYS A 418 -22.54 8.94 -10.77
N GLY A 419 -22.78 8.97 -12.08
CA GLY A 419 -22.92 7.78 -12.92
C GLY A 419 -21.65 6.93 -13.02
N LEU A 420 -21.83 5.63 -13.27
CA LEU A 420 -20.75 4.69 -13.57
C LEU A 420 -20.71 4.39 -15.06
N VAL A 421 -19.55 4.54 -15.67
CA VAL A 421 -19.27 3.97 -17.00
C VAL A 421 -18.38 2.74 -16.81
N ARG A 422 -18.68 1.68 -17.55
CA ARG A 422 -17.96 0.41 -17.55
C ARG A 422 -17.43 0.14 -18.94
N LEU A 423 -16.11 -0.04 -19.07
CA LEU A 423 -15.49 -0.49 -20.31
C LEU A 423 -15.03 -1.94 -20.10
N ILE A 424 -15.77 -2.87 -20.70
CA ILE A 424 -15.58 -4.32 -20.53
C ILE A 424 -14.45 -4.74 -21.47
N ALA A 425 -13.34 -5.23 -20.90
CA ALA A 425 -12.18 -5.61 -21.70
C ALA A 425 -12.31 -7.02 -22.28
N SER A 426 -12.99 -7.91 -21.58
CA SER A 426 -13.34 -9.24 -22.08
C SER A 426 -14.77 -9.60 -21.65
N THR A 427 -15.56 -10.08 -22.61
CA THR A 427 -16.95 -10.54 -22.39
C THR A 427 -17.04 -11.95 -21.80
N ARG A 428 -15.89 -12.60 -21.57
CA ARG A 428 -15.88 -13.93 -20.95
C ARG A 428 -16.06 -13.77 -19.43
N ASP A 429 -17.20 -14.23 -18.95
CA ASP A 429 -17.49 -14.27 -17.51
C ASP A 429 -16.80 -15.47 -16.83
N LYS A 430 -16.69 -15.40 -15.49
CA LYS A 430 -16.21 -16.48 -14.62
C LYS A 430 -14.82 -16.99 -14.98
N GLN A 431 -13.95 -16.05 -15.34
CA GLN A 431 -12.59 -16.31 -15.76
C GLN A 431 -11.57 -16.19 -14.62
N SER A 432 -12.05 -16.03 -13.37
CA SER A 432 -11.22 -15.68 -12.21
C SER A 432 -10.28 -14.51 -12.52
N ASN A 433 -10.81 -13.51 -13.23
CA ASN A 433 -10.08 -12.37 -13.72
C ASN A 433 -10.58 -11.07 -13.05
N GLY A 434 -9.83 -9.99 -13.26
CA GLY A 434 -10.10 -8.68 -12.70
C GLY A 434 -9.02 -7.70 -13.15
N LEU A 435 -9.41 -6.45 -13.40
CA LEU A 435 -8.51 -5.41 -13.84
C LEU A 435 -7.92 -4.67 -12.63
N PHE A 436 -6.61 -4.39 -12.66
CA PHE A 436 -5.90 -3.65 -11.61
C PHE A 436 -5.77 -2.16 -11.94
N ALA A 437 -5.06 -1.40 -11.09
CA ALA A 437 -4.93 0.05 -11.23
C ALA A 437 -4.44 0.44 -12.65
N PRO A 438 -5.17 1.30 -13.37
CA PRO A 438 -4.75 1.80 -14.67
C PRO A 438 -3.65 2.85 -14.55
N ARG A 439 -2.82 2.96 -15.58
CA ARG A 439 -2.06 4.16 -15.88
C ARG A 439 -2.83 4.99 -16.90
N LEU A 440 -3.13 6.24 -16.55
CA LEU A 440 -3.84 7.20 -17.40
C LEU A 440 -2.84 8.15 -18.05
N ILE A 441 -3.03 8.44 -19.34
CA ILE A 441 -2.10 9.25 -20.12
C ILE A 441 -2.89 10.27 -20.94
N ASP A 442 -2.56 11.54 -20.74
CA ASP A 442 -2.89 12.66 -21.63
C ASP A 442 -1.74 12.79 -22.63
N VAL A 443 -2.02 12.46 -23.90
CA VAL A 443 -1.00 12.39 -24.94
C VAL A 443 -0.79 13.75 -25.60
N ASN A 444 -1.82 14.60 -25.61
CA ASN A 444 -1.82 15.88 -26.30
C ASN A 444 -1.58 17.09 -25.36
N ASN A 445 -1.50 16.83 -24.05
CA ASN A 445 -1.27 17.78 -22.96
C ASN A 445 -2.33 18.89 -22.89
N ASP A 446 -3.61 18.54 -23.09
CA ASP A 446 -4.76 19.44 -22.94
C ASP A 446 -5.47 19.34 -21.58
N GLY A 447 -4.93 18.52 -20.67
CA GLY A 447 -5.45 18.27 -19.33
C GLY A 447 -6.54 17.21 -19.29
N LYS A 448 -6.77 16.47 -20.37
CA LYS A 448 -7.77 15.38 -20.43
C LYS A 448 -7.09 14.07 -20.77
N VAL A 449 -7.53 13.00 -20.11
CA VAL A 449 -6.98 11.67 -20.36
C VAL A 449 -7.46 11.12 -21.69
N ASP A 450 -6.51 10.66 -22.51
CA ASP A 450 -6.75 10.11 -23.84
C ASP A 450 -6.66 8.59 -23.88
N VAL A 451 -5.77 8.00 -23.08
CA VAL A 451 -5.47 6.57 -23.10
C VAL A 451 -5.30 6.04 -21.68
N ALA A 452 -5.78 4.82 -21.44
CA ALA A 452 -5.50 4.08 -20.22
C ALA A 452 -4.85 2.73 -20.51
N TYR A 453 -3.84 2.34 -19.73
CA TYR A 453 -3.26 0.99 -19.76
C TYR A 453 -3.46 0.30 -18.43
N ALA A 454 -3.93 -0.94 -18.43
CA ALA A 454 -4.16 -1.69 -17.21
C ALA A 454 -3.92 -3.18 -17.39
N GLY A 455 -3.32 -3.81 -16.38
CA GLY A 455 -3.07 -5.25 -16.33
C GLY A 455 -4.21 -6.02 -15.67
N ASP A 456 -4.27 -7.33 -15.94
CA ASP A 456 -5.24 -8.25 -15.32
C ASP A 456 -4.59 -9.53 -14.76
N LEU A 457 -5.39 -10.37 -14.09
CA LEU A 457 -4.93 -11.63 -13.50
C LEU A 457 -4.48 -12.68 -14.53
N GLN A 458 -4.89 -12.55 -15.78
CA GLN A 458 -4.53 -13.44 -16.88
C GLN A 458 -3.32 -12.91 -17.67
N GLY A 459 -2.59 -11.94 -17.11
CA GLY A 459 -1.39 -11.38 -17.72
C GLY A 459 -1.65 -10.53 -18.96
N GLN A 460 -2.90 -10.17 -19.22
CA GLN A 460 -3.24 -9.31 -20.34
C GLN A 460 -3.02 -7.86 -19.95
N LEU A 461 -2.26 -7.14 -20.76
CA LEU A 461 -2.14 -5.70 -20.68
C LEU A 461 -3.08 -5.06 -21.70
N TRP A 462 -4.11 -4.39 -21.21
CA TRP A 462 -5.14 -3.75 -21.99
C TRP A 462 -4.78 -2.30 -22.29
N LYS A 463 -5.22 -1.82 -23.46
CA LYS A 463 -5.18 -0.40 -23.84
C LYS A 463 -6.60 0.08 -24.10
N PHE A 464 -7.06 1.07 -23.34
CA PHE A 464 -8.36 1.71 -23.52
C PHE A 464 -8.17 3.06 -24.21
N ASN A 465 -8.98 3.31 -25.22
CA ASN A 465 -9.05 4.59 -25.92
C ASN A 465 -10.17 5.43 -25.31
N LEU A 466 -9.79 6.57 -24.72
CA LEU A 466 -10.65 7.55 -24.06
C LEU A 466 -10.62 8.91 -24.78
N SER A 467 -10.07 8.96 -26.00
CA SER A 467 -9.89 10.21 -26.78
C SER A 467 -11.19 10.76 -27.39
N GLY A 468 -12.27 9.96 -27.38
CA GLY A 468 -13.57 10.38 -27.88
C GLY A 468 -14.25 11.46 -27.00
N PRO A 469 -15.03 12.38 -27.58
CA PRO A 469 -15.72 13.44 -26.83
C PRO A 469 -16.93 12.92 -26.02
N SER A 470 -17.35 11.67 -26.23
CA SER A 470 -18.47 11.03 -25.54
C SER A 470 -18.01 9.70 -24.94
N ASP A 471 -18.58 9.31 -23.82
CA ASP A 471 -18.30 8.01 -23.19
C ASP A 471 -18.75 6.81 -24.03
N ALA A 472 -19.71 7.01 -24.94
CA ALA A 472 -20.11 6.02 -25.93
C ALA A 472 -19.02 5.70 -26.97
N ASP A 473 -18.02 6.58 -27.14
CA ASP A 473 -16.89 6.36 -28.05
C ASP A 473 -15.73 5.61 -27.38
N TRP A 474 -15.78 5.42 -26.06
CA TRP A 474 -14.70 4.85 -25.29
C TRP A 474 -14.78 3.32 -25.21
N GLY A 475 -13.62 2.65 -25.13
CA GLY A 475 -13.55 1.20 -25.05
C GLY A 475 -12.14 0.68 -25.23
N VAL A 476 -11.97 -0.63 -25.38
CA VAL A 476 -10.66 -1.22 -25.70
C VAL A 476 -10.24 -0.80 -27.10
N SER A 477 -8.96 -0.49 -27.27
CA SER A 477 -8.39 -0.08 -28.55
C SER A 477 -8.49 -1.19 -29.58
N THR A 478 -8.83 -0.85 -30.83
CA THR A 478 -8.79 -1.80 -31.96
C THR A 478 -7.50 -1.62 -32.75
N TRP A 479 -6.90 -2.73 -33.18
CA TRP A 479 -5.58 -2.75 -33.80
C TRP A 479 -5.64 -2.67 -35.33
N ASN A 480 -6.42 -1.71 -35.84
CA ASN A 480 -6.69 -1.52 -37.27
C ASN A 480 -6.52 -0.05 -37.73
N SER A 481 -5.95 0.81 -36.87
CA SER A 481 -5.74 2.24 -37.10
C SER A 481 -7.01 3.08 -37.36
N SER A 482 -8.21 2.56 -37.10
CA SER A 482 -9.47 3.27 -37.37
C SER A 482 -9.81 4.33 -36.31
N GLY A 483 -9.20 4.27 -35.13
CA GLY A 483 -9.59 5.06 -33.97
C GLY A 483 -10.92 4.63 -33.33
N VAL A 484 -11.59 3.61 -33.88
CA VAL A 484 -12.82 3.02 -33.33
C VAL A 484 -12.46 2.07 -32.19
N THR A 485 -13.29 2.05 -31.15
CA THR A 485 -13.13 1.20 -29.98
C THR A 485 -13.91 -0.09 -30.12
N CYS A 486 -13.40 -1.15 -29.51
CA CYS A 486 -14.09 -2.42 -29.36
C CYS A 486 -15.25 -2.24 -28.37
N ARG A 487 -16.43 -2.74 -28.74
CA ARG A 487 -17.63 -2.56 -27.93
C ARG A 487 -17.65 -3.52 -26.74
N ASN A 488 -18.36 -3.13 -25.69
CA ASN A 488 -18.58 -3.95 -24.49
C ASN A 488 -19.19 -5.34 -24.75
N SER A 489 -19.83 -5.56 -25.90
CA SER A 489 -20.42 -6.85 -26.30
C SER A 489 -19.49 -7.71 -27.19
N GLU A 490 -18.29 -7.24 -27.50
CA GLU A 490 -17.37 -7.85 -28.45
C GLU A 490 -16.20 -8.54 -27.74
N ALA A 491 -15.52 -9.46 -28.42
CA ALA A 491 -14.30 -10.08 -27.93
C ALA A 491 -13.10 -9.18 -28.26
N CYS A 492 -12.74 -8.29 -27.35
CA CYS A 492 -11.63 -7.37 -27.54
C CYS A 492 -10.26 -8.05 -27.37
N GLU A 493 -9.22 -7.42 -27.91
CA GLU A 493 -7.86 -7.97 -27.95
C GLU A 493 -6.88 -7.10 -27.15
N PRO A 494 -6.10 -7.68 -26.21
CA PRO A 494 -5.15 -6.93 -25.40
C PRO A 494 -3.94 -6.47 -26.22
N PHE A 495 -3.25 -5.44 -25.71
CA PHE A 495 -2.02 -4.92 -26.32
C PHE A 495 -0.86 -5.92 -26.23
N PHE A 496 -0.75 -6.60 -25.09
CA PHE A 496 0.29 -7.58 -24.80
C PHE A 496 -0.25 -8.65 -23.85
N VAL A 497 0.35 -9.85 -23.87
CA VAL A 497 0.05 -10.92 -22.92
C VAL A 497 1.36 -11.42 -22.30
N ALA A 498 1.52 -11.20 -20.99
CA ALA A 498 2.66 -11.64 -20.20
C ALA A 498 2.56 -13.14 -19.91
N MET A 499 3.57 -13.87 -20.34
CA MET A 499 3.67 -15.32 -20.22
C MET A 499 5.05 -15.68 -19.71
N ASP A 500 5.16 -16.72 -18.87
CA ASP A 500 6.46 -17.26 -18.49
C ASP A 500 7.12 -18.04 -19.64
N ASN A 501 8.29 -18.62 -19.37
CA ASN A 501 9.02 -19.45 -20.34
C ASN A 501 8.84 -20.96 -20.06
N ALA A 502 7.80 -21.35 -19.33
CA ALA A 502 7.50 -22.76 -19.10
C ALA A 502 6.97 -23.43 -20.38
N THR A 503 6.89 -24.76 -20.37
CA THR A 503 6.30 -25.53 -21.47
C THR A 503 5.19 -26.42 -20.91
N PRO A 504 3.90 -26.11 -21.16
CA PRO A 504 3.40 -24.94 -21.90
C PRO A 504 3.60 -23.63 -21.12
N ALA A 505 3.69 -22.52 -21.85
CA ALA A 505 3.84 -21.19 -21.24
C ALA A 505 2.58 -20.83 -20.45
N MET A 506 2.77 -20.29 -19.25
CA MET A 506 1.68 -19.93 -18.35
C MET A 506 1.54 -18.40 -18.24
N PRO A 507 0.31 -17.87 -18.14
CA PRO A 507 0.09 -16.44 -17.92
C PRO A 507 0.72 -15.95 -16.62
N GLN A 508 1.22 -14.72 -16.64
CA GLN A 508 1.79 -14.05 -15.47
C GLN A 508 0.92 -12.84 -15.11
N ALA A 509 0.25 -12.88 -13.95
CA ALA A 509 -0.67 -11.82 -13.52
C ALA A 509 0.01 -10.44 -13.48
N ILE A 510 -0.69 -9.38 -13.89
CA ILE A 510 -0.20 -8.00 -13.81
C ILE A 510 -1.07 -7.25 -12.80
N THR A 511 -0.56 -7.08 -11.58
CA THR A 511 -1.31 -6.49 -10.45
C THR A 511 -1.01 -5.02 -10.20
N THR A 512 -0.07 -4.43 -10.95
CA THR A 512 0.44 -3.07 -10.75
C THR A 512 0.17 -2.19 -11.96
N ALA A 513 0.03 -0.88 -11.73
CA ALA A 513 -0.10 0.08 -12.81
C ALA A 513 1.24 0.19 -13.58
N PRO A 514 1.24 0.15 -14.92
CA PRO A 514 2.47 0.38 -15.69
C PRO A 514 3.03 1.78 -15.44
N LEU A 515 4.36 1.90 -15.43
CA LEU A 515 5.05 3.16 -15.61
C LEU A 515 5.17 3.46 -17.10
N TRP A 516 5.17 4.71 -17.52
CA TRP A 516 5.21 5.07 -18.94
C TRP A 516 6.25 6.15 -19.23
N LEU A 517 6.65 6.33 -20.49
CA LEU A 517 7.27 7.56 -20.99
C LEU A 517 7.08 7.67 -22.50
N ALA A 518 7.28 8.87 -23.07
CA ALA A 518 7.29 9.05 -24.51
C ALA A 518 8.52 8.37 -25.13
N HIS A 519 8.31 7.48 -26.10
CA HIS A 519 9.41 6.77 -26.75
C HIS A 519 10.11 7.71 -27.77
N PRO A 520 11.46 7.70 -27.89
CA PRO A 520 12.20 8.63 -28.76
C PRO A 520 11.83 8.55 -30.25
N LEU A 521 11.35 7.39 -30.69
CA LEU A 521 10.87 7.18 -32.07
C LEU A 521 9.38 7.48 -32.25
N GLY A 522 8.72 8.03 -31.24
CA GLY A 522 7.25 8.19 -31.16
C GLY A 522 6.56 6.97 -30.55
N GLY A 523 5.34 7.15 -30.07
CA GLY A 523 4.62 6.16 -29.28
C GLY A 523 4.96 6.24 -27.79
N ILE A 524 4.56 5.21 -27.05
CA ILE A 524 4.66 5.14 -25.58
C ILE A 524 5.48 3.91 -25.19
N GLN A 525 6.49 4.09 -24.34
CA GLN A 525 7.19 2.99 -23.69
C GLN A 525 6.51 2.72 -22.35
N LEU A 526 6.14 1.47 -22.08
CA LEU A 526 5.49 1.04 -20.84
C LEU A 526 6.42 0.09 -20.09
N MET A 527 6.56 0.24 -18.78
CA MET A 527 7.29 -0.68 -17.91
C MET A 527 6.38 -1.18 -16.81
N PHE A 528 6.37 -2.49 -16.58
CA PHE A 528 5.58 -3.11 -15.51
C PHE A 528 6.24 -4.42 -15.09
N GLY A 529 5.91 -4.90 -13.90
CA GLY A 529 6.31 -6.22 -13.43
C GLY A 529 5.10 -7.13 -13.24
N THR A 530 5.35 -8.44 -13.25
CA THR A 530 4.32 -9.45 -13.03
C THR A 530 4.38 -10.04 -11.63
N GLY A 531 3.24 -10.61 -11.24
CA GLY A 531 3.04 -11.39 -10.04
C GLY A 531 1.83 -10.92 -9.24
N ARG A 532 1.42 -11.74 -8.27
CA ARG A 532 0.30 -11.50 -7.36
C ARG A 532 0.61 -12.01 -5.96
N ASN A 533 -0.07 -11.46 -4.97
CA ASN A 533 -0.07 -11.95 -3.59
C ASN A 533 -1.43 -11.67 -2.95
N LEU A 534 -2.46 -12.35 -3.44
CA LEU A 534 -3.87 -12.10 -3.10
C LEU A 534 -4.51 -13.28 -2.35
N GLN A 535 -3.95 -14.48 -2.48
CA GLN A 535 -4.43 -15.70 -1.84
C GLN A 535 -3.28 -16.46 -1.16
N MET A 536 -3.60 -17.31 -0.18
CA MET A 536 -2.58 -18.04 0.60
C MET A 536 -1.65 -18.90 -0.26
N SER A 537 -2.18 -19.51 -1.33
CA SER A 537 -1.38 -20.32 -2.26
C SER A 537 -0.34 -19.53 -3.04
N ASP A 538 -0.49 -18.20 -3.14
CA ASP A 538 0.46 -17.36 -3.86
C ASP A 538 1.83 -17.35 -3.16
N ALA A 539 1.90 -17.45 -1.83
CA ALA A 539 3.16 -17.46 -1.08
C ALA A 539 4.04 -18.68 -1.43
N SER A 540 3.41 -19.80 -1.78
CA SER A 540 4.06 -21.03 -2.24
C SER A 540 4.23 -21.11 -3.76
N ASP A 541 3.69 -20.17 -4.53
CA ASP A 541 3.78 -20.17 -6.00
C ASP A 541 5.21 -19.87 -6.45
N THR A 542 5.78 -20.80 -7.22
CA THR A 542 7.16 -20.77 -7.69
C THR A 542 7.30 -20.33 -9.15
N GLN A 543 6.19 -19.92 -9.80
CA GLN A 543 6.23 -19.37 -11.15
C GLN A 543 7.24 -18.23 -11.23
N VAL A 544 8.15 -18.31 -12.21
CA VAL A 544 9.09 -17.23 -12.51
C VAL A 544 8.29 -16.02 -12.97
N GLN A 545 8.43 -14.89 -12.28
CA GLN A 545 7.84 -13.61 -12.67
C GLN A 545 8.85 -12.78 -13.47
N THR A 546 8.37 -11.74 -14.14
CA THR A 546 9.16 -11.01 -15.13
C THR A 546 8.88 -9.51 -15.07
N ILE A 547 9.93 -8.71 -15.22
CA ILE A 547 9.83 -7.27 -15.52
C ILE A 547 9.80 -7.12 -17.04
N TYR A 548 8.80 -6.41 -17.54
CA TYR A 548 8.67 -6.08 -18.95
C TYR A 548 8.85 -4.58 -19.16
N SER A 549 9.48 -4.20 -20.27
CA SER A 549 9.26 -2.88 -20.84
C SER A 549 9.01 -2.95 -22.33
N ILE A 550 7.83 -2.51 -22.74
CA ILE A 550 7.30 -2.70 -24.09
C ILE A 550 6.96 -1.36 -24.76
N TRP A 551 7.12 -1.33 -26.07
CA TRP A 551 6.89 -0.15 -26.90
C TRP A 551 5.55 -0.26 -27.62
N ASP A 552 4.60 0.56 -27.18
CA ASP A 552 3.43 0.89 -27.98
C ASP A 552 3.81 1.90 -29.07
N ARG A 553 3.76 1.44 -30.32
CA ARG A 553 4.15 2.24 -31.49
C ARG A 553 2.99 3.00 -32.12
N SER A 554 1.83 3.04 -31.45
CA SER A 554 0.65 3.75 -31.94
C SER A 554 0.98 5.19 -32.33
N GLY A 555 0.42 5.59 -33.46
CA GLY A 555 0.45 6.98 -33.91
C GLY A 555 -0.63 7.79 -33.23
N PHE A 556 -0.42 9.10 -33.19
CA PHE A 556 -1.37 10.06 -32.65
C PHE A 556 -1.54 11.16 -33.68
N ASP A 557 -2.73 11.25 -34.26
CA ASP A 557 -3.07 12.29 -35.23
C ASP A 557 -3.99 13.31 -34.57
N LYS A 558 -3.74 14.60 -34.86
CA LYS A 558 -4.66 15.67 -34.51
C LYS A 558 -5.35 16.17 -35.77
N LYS A 559 -6.65 15.92 -35.89
CA LYS A 559 -7.49 16.39 -37.01
C LYS A 559 -8.63 17.22 -36.43
N ASP A 560 -8.82 18.43 -36.94
CA ASP A 560 -9.88 19.37 -36.51
C ASP A 560 -9.93 19.61 -34.99
N GLY A 561 -8.76 19.65 -34.34
CA GLY A 561 -8.63 19.83 -32.89
C GLY A 561 -8.91 18.58 -32.05
N ARG A 562 -9.33 17.47 -32.67
CA ARG A 562 -9.57 16.17 -32.01
C ARG A 562 -8.36 15.26 -32.15
N LEU A 563 -8.02 14.57 -31.06
CA LEU A 563 -7.05 13.48 -31.07
C LEU A 563 -7.68 12.22 -31.66
N THR A 564 -6.99 11.59 -32.61
CA THR A 564 -7.34 10.27 -33.15
C THR A 564 -6.16 9.34 -32.91
N LEU A 565 -6.43 8.20 -32.27
CA LEU A 565 -5.43 7.16 -32.06
C LEU A 565 -5.28 6.30 -33.32
N LEU A 566 -4.05 6.16 -33.80
CA LEU A 566 -3.69 5.29 -34.92
C LEU A 566 -3.05 4.01 -34.38
N ASP A 567 -3.88 3.16 -33.79
CA ASP A 567 -3.48 1.88 -33.19
C ASP A 567 -3.27 0.81 -34.27
N ASN A 568 -2.03 0.67 -34.73
CA ASN A 568 -1.71 -0.12 -35.91
C ASN A 568 -1.40 -1.60 -35.63
N ALA A 569 -0.79 -1.93 -34.49
CA ALA A 569 -0.42 -3.30 -34.15
C ALA A 569 -0.14 -3.52 -32.66
N ARG A 570 -0.82 -4.53 -32.10
CA ARG A 570 -0.49 -5.15 -30.81
C ARG A 570 0.69 -6.12 -30.92
N ILE A 571 1.17 -6.59 -29.78
CA ILE A 571 2.07 -7.74 -29.67
C ILE A 571 1.21 -8.94 -29.30
N LYS A 572 1.04 -9.90 -30.23
CA LYS A 572 0.17 -11.06 -30.00
C LYS A 572 0.80 -12.02 -28.98
N ALA A 573 -0.02 -12.83 -28.31
CA ALA A 573 0.49 -13.86 -27.40
C ALA A 573 1.46 -14.85 -28.08
N SER A 574 1.24 -15.14 -29.37
CA SER A 574 2.13 -15.98 -30.19
C SER A 574 3.48 -15.32 -30.52
N GLU A 575 3.57 -13.99 -30.43
CA GLU A 575 4.81 -13.23 -30.66
C GLU A 575 5.52 -12.96 -29.32
N GLY A 576 4.75 -12.63 -28.28
CA GLY A 576 5.16 -12.56 -26.87
C GLY A 576 6.61 -12.11 -26.63
N ARG A 577 7.39 -12.99 -26.01
CA ARG A 577 8.82 -12.77 -25.68
C ARG A 577 9.72 -12.69 -26.92
N GLU A 578 9.34 -13.30 -28.05
CA GLU A 578 10.13 -13.25 -29.28
C GLU A 578 10.21 -11.84 -29.87
N SER A 579 9.21 -10.99 -29.58
CA SER A 579 9.23 -9.57 -29.92
C SER A 579 10.14 -8.72 -29.02
N LEU A 580 10.70 -9.27 -27.95
CA LEU A 580 11.41 -8.53 -26.91
C LEU A 580 12.86 -9.00 -26.76
N VAL A 581 13.74 -8.15 -26.27
CA VAL A 581 15.13 -8.54 -25.95
C VAL A 581 15.22 -8.97 -24.48
N ARG A 582 15.72 -10.18 -24.24
CA ARG A 582 15.98 -10.67 -22.88
C ARG A 582 17.18 -9.95 -22.27
N GLN A 583 17.01 -9.33 -21.11
CA GLN A 583 18.08 -8.98 -20.17
C GLN A 583 18.24 -10.10 -19.13
N ASP A 584 19.39 -10.15 -18.46
CA ASP A 584 19.73 -11.17 -17.46
C ASP A 584 20.31 -10.51 -16.21
N VAL A 585 20.04 -11.10 -15.04
CA VAL A 585 20.77 -10.77 -13.80
C VAL A 585 22.10 -11.54 -13.78
N ILE A 586 23.19 -10.84 -13.49
CA ILE A 586 24.56 -11.37 -13.43
C ILE A 586 25.20 -11.08 -12.06
N SER A 587 25.88 -12.09 -11.51
CA SER A 587 26.53 -12.04 -10.20
C SER A 587 27.97 -11.52 -10.30
N THR A 588 28.16 -10.20 -10.44
CA THR A 588 29.51 -9.59 -10.54
C THR A 588 29.84 -8.53 -9.48
N ALA A 589 29.03 -8.35 -8.43
CA ALA A 589 29.39 -7.45 -7.33
C ALA A 589 30.37 -8.14 -6.36
N THR A 590 31.66 -8.14 -6.71
CA THR A 590 32.74 -8.60 -5.81
C THR A 590 33.00 -7.56 -4.73
N GLY A 591 32.71 -7.92 -3.47
CA GLY A 591 33.21 -7.19 -2.32
C GLY A 591 34.58 -7.74 -1.93
N ASN A 592 35.61 -6.89 -1.93
CA ASN A 592 36.90 -7.24 -1.31
C ASN A 592 36.77 -7.13 0.22
N GLY A 593 36.05 -8.07 0.83
CA GLY A 593 36.10 -8.31 2.27
C GLY A 593 37.19 -9.33 2.58
N SER A 594 38.16 -8.99 3.42
CA SER A 594 39.12 -9.94 3.96
C SER A 594 38.42 -10.85 4.98
N GLY A 595 37.84 -11.96 4.52
CA GLY A 595 37.19 -12.97 5.35
C GLY A 595 36.52 -14.03 4.46
N ALA A 596 36.75 -15.30 4.77
CA ALA A 596 36.32 -16.44 3.96
C ALA A 596 34.79 -16.52 3.83
N ASP A 597 34.26 -16.09 2.69
CA ASP A 597 32.94 -16.50 2.19
C ASP A 597 32.86 -16.24 0.67
N GLN A 598 33.57 -17.07 -0.09
CA GLN A 598 33.42 -17.15 -1.54
C GLN A 598 32.53 -18.35 -1.88
N ALA A 599 31.27 -18.07 -2.26
CA ALA A 599 30.39 -18.86 -3.16
C ALA A 599 28.88 -18.64 -2.93
N THR A 600 28.45 -17.68 -2.11
CA THR A 600 27.04 -17.28 -1.95
C THR A 600 26.85 -15.79 -2.25
N PRO A 601 25.65 -15.33 -2.64
CA PRO A 601 25.34 -13.91 -2.84
C PRO A 601 25.27 -13.17 -1.48
N ALA A 602 26.36 -13.21 -0.71
CA ALA A 602 26.44 -12.66 0.64
C ALA A 602 26.41 -11.12 0.67
N SER A 603 26.66 -10.45 -0.46
CA SER A 603 26.61 -8.99 -0.56
C SER A 603 25.22 -8.42 -0.81
N GLY A 604 24.21 -9.24 -1.17
CA GLY A 604 22.88 -8.71 -1.51
C GLY A 604 22.87 -7.72 -2.71
N LEU A 605 23.93 -7.69 -3.53
CA LEU A 605 24.04 -6.82 -4.70
C LEU A 605 24.16 -7.66 -5.98
N ALA A 606 23.50 -7.22 -7.05
CA ALA A 606 23.57 -7.85 -8.36
C ALA A 606 23.63 -6.79 -9.47
N ASN A 607 24.16 -7.18 -10.63
CA ASN A 607 24.14 -6.35 -11.83
C ASN A 607 23.27 -7.03 -12.91
N THR A 608 22.97 -6.31 -13.98
CA THR A 608 22.17 -6.80 -15.11
C THR A 608 22.94 -6.64 -16.42
N THR A 609 22.60 -7.43 -17.43
CA THR A 609 23.16 -7.27 -18.76
C THR A 609 22.70 -5.96 -19.42
N ALA A 610 23.44 -5.53 -20.43
CA ALA A 610 23.15 -4.35 -21.24
C ALA A 610 22.98 -4.76 -22.72
N ARG A 611 22.14 -5.76 -22.99
CA ARG A 611 21.89 -6.19 -24.37
C ARG A 611 21.11 -5.11 -25.11
N THR A 612 21.58 -4.74 -26.31
CA THR A 612 20.99 -3.65 -27.08
C THR A 612 19.58 -3.99 -27.58
N VAL A 613 18.64 -3.07 -27.40
CA VAL A 613 17.31 -3.12 -28.00
C VAL A 613 17.31 -2.28 -29.27
N ALA A 614 17.30 -2.95 -30.43
CA ALA A 614 17.29 -2.27 -31.72
C ALA A 614 15.85 -1.89 -32.12
N TYR A 615 15.48 -0.65 -31.84
CA TYR A 615 14.21 -0.07 -32.25
C TYR A 615 14.28 0.47 -33.67
N THR A 616 13.25 0.19 -34.46
CA THR A 616 13.08 0.77 -35.81
C THR A 616 11.61 1.14 -36.01
N ARG A 617 11.34 2.14 -36.86
CA ARG A 617 9.97 2.58 -37.20
C ARG A 617 9.71 2.27 -38.67
N GLY A 618 8.66 1.50 -38.96
CA GLY A 618 8.26 1.10 -40.31
C GLY A 618 7.34 -0.13 -40.30
N GLU A 619 6.52 -0.31 -41.34
CA GLU A 619 5.52 -1.39 -41.42
C GLU A 619 6.14 -2.79 -41.60
N ASN A 620 7.33 -2.88 -42.21
CA ASN A 620 7.97 -4.14 -42.63
C ASN A 620 9.25 -4.50 -41.84
N ALA A 621 9.59 -3.77 -40.79
CA ALA A 621 10.80 -4.06 -40.03
C ALA A 621 10.50 -5.13 -38.95
N ALA A 622 11.37 -6.15 -38.86
CA ALA A 622 11.37 -7.11 -37.75
C ALA A 622 11.86 -6.39 -36.48
N THR A 623 11.01 -5.56 -35.91
CA THR A 623 11.39 -4.60 -34.86
C THR A 623 11.20 -5.23 -33.50
N ARG A 624 12.25 -5.25 -32.67
CA ARG A 624 12.07 -5.51 -31.25
C ARG A 624 11.16 -4.42 -30.68
N ARG A 625 10.16 -4.84 -29.91
CA ARG A 625 9.15 -3.97 -29.29
C ARG A 625 9.45 -3.74 -27.81
N GLY A 626 10.71 -3.86 -27.38
CA GLY A 626 11.12 -3.67 -26.00
C GLY A 626 12.05 -4.76 -25.48
N TRP A 627 12.03 -4.95 -24.17
CA TRP A 627 12.86 -5.89 -23.43
C TRP A 627 12.13 -6.50 -22.23
N TYR A 628 12.69 -7.58 -21.70
CA TYR A 628 12.21 -8.21 -20.46
C TYR A 628 13.36 -8.72 -19.60
N LEU A 629 13.16 -8.84 -18.29
CA LEU A 629 14.09 -9.41 -17.31
C LEU A 629 13.31 -10.40 -16.43
N ASP A 630 13.62 -11.69 -16.53
CA ASP A 630 13.07 -12.69 -15.60
C ASP A 630 13.68 -12.49 -14.21
N LEU A 631 12.84 -12.52 -13.19
CA LEU A 631 13.28 -12.40 -11.81
C LEU A 631 14.04 -13.67 -11.40
N PRO A 632 15.28 -13.54 -10.92
CA PRO A 632 16.18 -14.67 -10.73
C PRO A 632 15.88 -15.49 -9.46
N ILE A 633 15.14 -14.94 -8.50
CA ILE A 633 14.84 -15.63 -7.24
C ILE A 633 13.48 -16.30 -7.35
N GLN A 634 13.41 -17.56 -6.92
CA GLN A 634 12.16 -18.31 -6.90
C GLN A 634 11.12 -17.58 -6.03
N ARG A 635 9.87 -17.52 -6.50
CA ARG A 635 8.74 -16.83 -5.84
C ARG A 635 8.85 -15.30 -5.83
N GLU A 636 9.94 -14.71 -6.32
CA GLU A 636 10.08 -13.27 -6.47
C GLU A 636 9.04 -12.71 -7.43
N ARG A 637 8.45 -11.57 -7.08
CA ARG A 637 7.36 -10.94 -7.83
C ARG A 637 7.30 -9.43 -7.63
N VAL A 638 6.73 -8.71 -8.58
CA VAL A 638 6.51 -7.27 -8.48
C VAL A 638 5.08 -7.01 -8.03
N LEU A 639 4.92 -6.44 -6.83
CA LEU A 639 3.61 -6.17 -6.22
C LEU A 639 3.31 -4.67 -6.09
N GLN A 640 4.27 -3.83 -6.49
CA GLN A 640 4.16 -2.38 -6.45
C GLN A 640 4.53 -1.79 -7.82
N ALA A 641 3.86 -0.72 -8.20
CA ALA A 641 4.13 -0.06 -9.48
C ALA A 641 5.58 0.46 -9.52
N PRO A 642 6.30 0.31 -10.65
CA PRO A 642 7.58 0.98 -10.84
C PRO A 642 7.43 2.50 -10.71
N VAL A 643 8.46 3.17 -10.22
CA VAL A 643 8.50 4.63 -10.06
C VAL A 643 9.69 5.20 -10.84
N TYR A 644 9.57 6.45 -11.30
CA TYR A 644 10.70 7.10 -11.96
C TYR A 644 11.82 7.36 -10.95
N PHE A 645 13.06 7.30 -11.44
CA PHE A 645 14.25 7.56 -10.64
C PHE A 645 15.05 8.73 -11.19
N GLU A 646 15.72 8.52 -12.33
CA GLU A 646 16.57 9.54 -12.95
C GLU A 646 16.51 9.43 -14.47
N GLY A 647 16.06 10.51 -15.12
CA GLY A 647 15.89 10.54 -16.57
C GLY A 647 14.91 9.46 -17.03
N GLN A 648 15.41 8.51 -17.83
CA GLN A 648 14.63 7.38 -18.36
C GLN A 648 14.77 6.11 -17.53
N LYS A 649 15.33 6.20 -16.31
CA LYS A 649 15.50 5.06 -15.39
C LYS A 649 14.34 5.00 -14.42
N ALA A 650 13.94 3.79 -14.08
CA ALA A 650 12.91 3.51 -13.08
C ALA A 650 13.49 2.64 -11.96
N ILE A 651 12.97 2.82 -10.75
CA ILE A 651 13.11 1.86 -9.66
C ILE A 651 11.94 0.87 -9.74
N ILE A 652 12.27 -0.41 -9.76
CA ILE A 652 11.34 -1.52 -9.63
C ILE A 652 11.61 -2.18 -8.29
N THR A 653 10.56 -2.39 -7.50
CA THR A 653 10.67 -3.19 -6.28
C THR A 653 9.97 -4.52 -6.46
N SER A 654 10.71 -5.58 -6.13
CA SER A 654 10.19 -6.93 -6.09
C SER A 654 10.27 -7.49 -4.67
N THR A 655 9.36 -8.41 -4.37
CA THR A 655 9.22 -9.08 -3.08
C THR A 655 9.31 -10.58 -3.30
N VAL A 656 10.01 -11.28 -2.42
CA VAL A 656 9.96 -12.73 -2.26
C VAL A 656 9.14 -12.98 -1.00
N PRO A 657 7.88 -13.44 -1.14
CA PRO A 657 7.06 -13.73 0.03
C PRO A 657 7.71 -14.79 0.93
N ALA A 658 7.54 -14.65 2.24
CA ALA A 658 7.98 -15.65 3.21
C ALA A 658 7.40 -17.04 2.88
N ASP A 659 8.21 -18.10 3.03
CA ASP A 659 7.75 -19.47 2.81
C ASP A 659 6.91 -19.93 4.00
N VAL A 660 5.63 -20.20 3.78
CA VAL A 660 4.72 -20.72 4.82
C VAL A 660 5.00 -22.18 5.19
N ASN A 661 5.82 -22.91 4.43
CA ASN A 661 6.11 -24.34 4.63
C ASN A 661 7.50 -24.63 5.21
N ALA A 662 8.35 -23.63 5.40
CA ALA A 662 9.63 -23.84 6.08
C ALA A 662 9.35 -24.06 7.57
N SER A 663 9.59 -25.29 8.02
CA SER A 663 9.33 -25.79 9.36
C SER A 663 9.61 -24.76 10.47
N GLU A 664 8.60 -24.48 11.30
CA GLU A 664 8.77 -23.88 12.63
C GLU A 664 9.59 -24.84 13.51
N GLY A 665 10.91 -24.85 13.32
CA GLY A 665 11.84 -25.40 14.29
C GLY A 665 12.16 -24.33 15.33
N CYS A 666 12.38 -24.74 16.59
CA CYS A 666 12.75 -23.82 17.69
C CYS A 666 14.10 -23.10 17.51
N GLU A 667 14.76 -23.24 16.34
CA GLU A 667 15.95 -22.49 15.93
C GLU A 667 15.77 -21.75 14.58
N GLY A 668 14.56 -21.68 14.03
CA GLY A 668 14.26 -20.96 12.79
C GLY A 668 13.87 -19.50 13.06
N GLY A 669 14.65 -18.55 12.56
CA GLY A 669 14.27 -17.13 12.57
C GLY A 669 12.92 -16.89 11.90
N ILE A 670 12.21 -15.86 12.36
CA ILE A 670 10.95 -15.39 11.76
C ILE A 670 11.20 -15.23 10.25
N LEU A 671 10.48 -15.99 9.42
CA LEU A 671 10.58 -15.87 7.96
C LEU A 671 9.90 -14.56 7.55
N GLU A 672 10.70 -13.55 7.27
CA GLU A 672 10.25 -12.25 6.76
C GLU A 672 10.27 -12.24 5.24
N ASP A 673 9.40 -11.43 4.64
CA ASP A 673 9.47 -11.12 3.21
C ASP A 673 10.85 -10.51 2.87
N GLU A 674 11.43 -10.93 1.75
CA GLU A 674 12.68 -10.37 1.25
C GLU A 674 12.37 -9.40 0.09
N HIS A 675 12.89 -8.17 0.16
CA HIS A 675 12.66 -7.15 -0.87
C HIS A 675 13.92 -6.90 -1.70
N TRP A 676 13.71 -6.51 -2.96
CA TRP A 676 14.79 -6.17 -3.89
C TRP A 676 14.44 -4.90 -4.65
N LEU A 677 15.39 -3.97 -4.71
CA LEU A 677 15.33 -2.79 -5.56
C LEU A 677 16.13 -3.03 -6.82
N THR A 678 15.57 -2.73 -7.98
CA THR A 678 16.20 -2.87 -9.29
C THR A 678 16.07 -1.56 -10.06
N VAL A 679 17.17 -1.03 -10.60
CA VAL A 679 17.18 0.21 -11.39
C VAL A 679 17.62 -0.05 -12.81
N LEU A 680 16.70 0.15 -13.75
CA LEU A 680 16.91 -0.08 -15.18
C LEU A 680 16.36 1.06 -16.02
N ASN A 681 16.99 1.31 -17.16
CA ASN A 681 16.47 2.24 -18.16
C ASN A 681 15.25 1.65 -18.88
N MET A 682 14.15 2.40 -18.94
CA MET A 682 12.88 1.93 -19.50
C MET A 682 12.96 1.60 -20.99
N ILE A 683 13.78 2.31 -21.77
CA ILE A 683 13.89 2.07 -23.21
C ILE A 683 14.95 1.00 -23.51
N SER A 684 16.16 1.15 -22.97
CA SER A 684 17.28 0.26 -23.33
C SER A 684 17.36 -1.02 -22.51
N GLY A 685 16.76 -1.06 -21.31
CA GLY A 685 16.94 -2.14 -20.35
C GLY A 685 18.33 -2.16 -19.71
N TRP A 686 19.15 -1.14 -19.95
CA TRP A 686 20.50 -1.06 -19.43
C TRP A 686 20.52 -0.66 -17.94
N PRO A 687 21.49 -1.18 -17.17
CA PRO A 687 21.79 -0.66 -15.84
C PRO A 687 22.32 0.77 -15.92
N SER A 688 22.29 1.49 -14.79
CA SER A 688 22.97 2.79 -14.68
C SER A 688 24.47 2.63 -14.94
N ALA A 689 25.11 3.59 -15.62
CA ALA A 689 26.57 3.57 -15.83
C ALA A 689 27.36 3.86 -14.53
N THR A 690 26.71 4.50 -13.57
CA THR A 690 27.23 4.78 -12.22
C THR A 690 26.56 3.86 -11.20
N PRO A 691 27.24 3.48 -10.10
CA PRO A 691 26.64 2.67 -9.05
C PRO A 691 25.46 3.41 -8.41
N VAL A 692 24.27 2.80 -8.45
CA VAL A 692 23.09 3.35 -7.77
C VAL A 692 23.05 2.92 -6.30
N PHE A 693 23.51 1.70 -6.01
CA PHE A 693 23.55 1.13 -4.67
C PHE A 693 25.00 0.94 -4.19
N ALA A 694 25.25 1.20 -2.91
CA ALA A 694 26.48 0.80 -2.23
C ALA A 694 26.20 0.23 -0.86
N LEU A 695 27.12 -0.59 -0.38
CA LEU A 695 27.14 -1.07 1.00
C LEU A 695 28.42 -0.57 1.67
N PRO A 696 28.36 -0.19 2.96
CA PRO A 696 29.55 0.18 3.72
C PRO A 696 30.64 -0.90 3.62
N GLY A 697 31.86 -0.52 3.23
CA GLY A 697 32.99 -1.45 3.08
C GLY A 697 33.00 -2.29 1.80
N VAL A 698 32.03 -2.09 0.89
CA VAL A 698 31.96 -2.78 -0.40
C VAL A 698 32.25 -1.80 -1.54
N THR A 699 33.38 -1.94 -2.22
CA THR A 699 33.63 -1.31 -3.53
C THR A 699 32.86 -2.06 -4.62
N ALA A 700 31.55 -1.87 -4.70
CA ALA A 700 30.75 -2.47 -5.77
C ALA A 700 30.84 -1.63 -7.04
N SER A 701 31.34 -2.22 -8.14
CA SER A 701 31.17 -1.65 -9.47
C SER A 701 29.72 -1.83 -9.92
N ILE A 702 29.00 -0.72 -10.11
CA ILE A 702 27.79 -0.64 -10.94
C ILE A 702 26.70 -1.69 -10.59
N ALA A 703 26.31 -1.81 -9.32
CA ALA A 703 25.18 -2.66 -8.95
C ALA A 703 23.87 -2.00 -9.43
N SER A 704 23.09 -2.73 -10.24
CA SER A 704 21.77 -2.32 -10.71
C SER A 704 20.64 -2.88 -9.86
N ARG A 705 20.95 -3.82 -8.96
CA ARG A 705 19.99 -4.47 -8.09
C ARG A 705 20.55 -4.68 -6.68
N ALA A 706 19.73 -4.44 -5.66
CA ALA A 706 20.10 -4.55 -4.26
C ALA A 706 18.99 -5.19 -3.41
N ARG A 707 19.38 -6.11 -2.51
CA ARG A 707 18.53 -6.72 -1.50
C ARG A 707 18.33 -5.76 -0.34
N VAL A 708 17.10 -5.71 0.16
CA VAL A 708 16.72 -4.94 1.34
C VAL A 708 15.98 -5.88 2.31
N ASN A 709 16.53 -6.04 3.51
CA ASN A 709 15.86 -6.79 4.58
C ASN A 709 15.23 -5.81 5.58
N ALA A 710 14.17 -6.22 6.27
CA ALA A 710 13.41 -5.39 7.23
C ALA A 710 14.25 -4.80 8.39
N SER A 711 15.49 -5.27 8.56
CA SER A 711 16.44 -4.83 9.58
C SER A 711 17.74 -4.21 9.01
N LYS A 712 17.83 -3.98 7.69
CA LYS A 712 19.04 -3.42 7.04
C LYS A 712 18.73 -2.20 6.16
N TYR A 713 19.39 -1.09 6.49
CA TYR A 713 19.38 0.17 5.73
C TYR A 713 20.26 0.10 4.47
N ILE A 714 19.84 0.73 3.37
CA ILE A 714 20.69 0.95 2.20
C ILE A 714 21.36 2.33 2.30
N THR A 715 22.65 2.41 1.98
CA THR A 715 23.37 3.68 1.84
C THR A 715 23.58 3.98 0.36
N LEU A 716 23.04 5.09 -0.15
CA LEU A 716 23.36 5.56 -1.50
C LEU A 716 24.77 6.17 -1.49
N PRO A 717 25.72 5.72 -2.32
CA PRO A 717 27.07 6.26 -2.34
C PRO A 717 27.05 7.65 -2.96
N GLY A 718 27.23 8.68 -2.13
CA GLY A 718 27.58 10.02 -2.60
C GLY A 718 28.98 10.00 -3.20
N ALA A 719 29.07 9.91 -4.53
CA ALA A 719 30.34 10.11 -5.22
C ALA A 719 30.68 11.60 -5.27
N GLY A 720 31.10 12.20 -4.14
CA GLY A 720 31.84 13.48 -4.07
C GLY A 720 31.23 14.72 -4.74
N ASN A 721 30.06 14.61 -5.35
CA ASN A 721 29.37 15.66 -6.08
C ASN A 721 27.94 15.70 -5.56
N ARG A 722 27.56 16.88 -5.08
CA ARG A 722 26.19 17.22 -4.69
C ARG A 722 25.18 16.69 -5.71
N LEU A 723 24.09 16.08 -5.25
CA LEU A 723 22.86 16.02 -6.02
C LEU A 723 22.21 17.42 -5.97
N GLU A 724 22.68 18.30 -6.85
CA GLU A 724 22.02 19.58 -7.14
C GLU A 724 20.98 19.36 -8.24
N LEU A 725 19.70 19.36 -7.89
CA LEU A 725 18.63 19.56 -8.87
C LEU A 725 18.58 21.05 -9.20
N ILE A 726 19.24 21.46 -10.30
CA ILE A 726 19.07 22.79 -10.87
C ILE A 726 17.75 22.79 -11.63
N SER A 727 16.72 23.46 -11.10
CA SER A 727 15.56 23.78 -11.94
C SER A 727 15.97 24.92 -12.88
N VAL A 728 16.06 24.65 -14.18
CA VAL A 728 16.16 25.70 -15.20
C VAL A 728 14.74 26.02 -15.64
N ARG A 729 14.19 27.16 -15.24
CA ARG A 729 12.97 27.68 -15.87
C ARG A 729 13.33 28.10 -17.29
N ASN A 730 12.93 27.31 -18.29
CA ASN A 730 12.86 27.79 -19.66
C ASN A 730 11.66 28.72 -19.79
N GLY A 731 11.88 30.00 -19.49
CA GLY A 731 10.99 31.10 -19.80
C GLY A 731 11.86 32.32 -20.07
N ALA A 732 11.82 32.84 -21.30
CA ALA A 732 12.68 33.91 -21.77
C ALA A 732 12.67 35.12 -20.81
N GLY A 733 13.86 35.52 -20.31
CA GLY A 733 14.04 36.82 -19.65
C GLY A 733 14.80 36.92 -18.32
N CYS A 734 15.65 35.96 -17.90
CA CYS A 734 16.58 36.17 -16.78
C CYS A 734 18.02 36.28 -17.30
N THR A 735 18.60 37.49 -17.36
CA THR A 735 20.00 37.72 -17.78
C THR A 735 20.96 38.03 -16.65
N ASP A 736 20.59 37.83 -15.38
CA ASP A 736 21.54 37.96 -14.27
C ASP A 736 21.28 36.98 -13.12
N ARG A 737 22.36 36.70 -12.36
CA ARG A 737 22.60 35.66 -11.34
C ARG A 737 21.57 35.44 -10.21
N ALA A 738 20.36 35.97 -10.29
CA ALA A 738 19.36 35.94 -9.22
C ALA A 738 18.14 35.01 -9.45
N CYS A 739 18.11 34.18 -10.50
CA CYS A 739 16.99 33.24 -10.76
C CYS A 739 17.28 31.77 -10.36
N THR A 740 18.08 31.51 -9.33
CA THR A 740 18.30 30.15 -8.78
C THR A 740 17.63 29.97 -7.41
N GLU A 741 16.48 29.30 -7.35
CA GLU A 741 16.11 28.59 -6.12
C GLU A 741 16.97 27.32 -6.04
N LYS A 742 17.92 27.31 -5.10
CA LYS A 742 18.77 26.15 -4.83
C LYS A 742 18.02 25.22 -3.88
N ALA A 743 17.50 24.11 -4.39
CA ALA A 743 17.04 23.01 -3.57
C ALA A 743 18.13 21.92 -3.58
N SER A 744 18.86 21.78 -2.47
CA SER A 744 19.78 20.67 -2.25
C SER A 744 18.98 19.41 -1.92
N LEU A 745 19.18 18.33 -2.67
CA LEU A 745 19.04 16.99 -2.11
C LEU A 745 20.23 16.79 -1.16
N ILE A 746 19.94 16.22 0.00
CA ILE A 746 20.84 15.82 1.10
C ILE A 746 22.33 15.95 0.74
N GLY A 747 22.94 17.04 1.20
CA GLY A 747 24.38 17.11 1.41
C GLY A 747 24.65 16.75 2.86
N ALA A 748 24.63 15.47 3.20
CA ALA A 748 25.27 15.02 4.42
C ALA A 748 26.78 15.13 4.17
N SER A 749 27.42 16.16 4.71
CA SER A 749 28.86 16.08 5.00
C SER A 749 29.03 15.09 6.16
N GLY A 750 28.93 13.81 5.83
CA GLY A 750 28.96 12.71 6.80
C GLY A 750 28.47 11.42 6.15
N SER A 751 29.30 10.39 6.16
CA SER A 751 28.94 9.04 5.76
C SER A 751 27.71 8.51 6.52
N GLY A 752 26.74 7.92 5.81
CA GLY A 752 25.76 7.00 6.43
C GLY A 752 24.33 7.50 6.59
N VAL A 753 23.73 8.10 5.56
CA VAL A 753 22.26 8.27 5.54
C VAL A 753 21.60 6.89 5.43
N ARG A 754 20.75 6.57 6.40
CA ARG A 754 19.99 5.33 6.52
C ARG A 754 18.57 5.59 6.01
N MET A 755 18.12 4.85 5.00
CA MET A 755 16.75 4.91 4.49
C MET A 755 16.13 3.51 4.47
N ASP A 756 14.86 3.41 4.87
CA ASP A 756 14.05 2.19 4.75
C ASP A 756 13.60 1.96 3.30
N TRP A 757 13.38 0.70 2.88
CA TRP A 757 12.97 0.43 1.49
C TRP A 757 11.63 1.07 1.12
N ARG A 758 10.71 1.22 2.08
CA ARG A 758 9.42 1.88 1.88
C ARG A 758 9.58 3.40 1.71
N GLU A 759 10.67 3.96 2.22
CA GLU A 759 11.04 5.36 1.99
C GLU A 759 11.68 5.54 0.61
N VAL A 760 12.52 4.61 0.15
CA VAL A 760 13.16 4.69 -1.18
C VAL A 760 12.13 4.60 -2.33
N GLN A 761 10.99 3.96 -2.09
CA GLN A 761 9.88 3.89 -3.05
C GLN A 761 9.03 5.15 -3.16
N ARG A 762 9.14 6.06 -2.19
CA ARG A 762 8.29 7.26 -2.09
C ARG A 762 9.09 8.50 -2.38
#